data_AF-A0A5J4WNK9-F1
#
_entry.id   AF-A0A5J4WNK9-F1
#
_cell.length_a   1.000
_cell.length_b   1.000
_cell.length_c   1.000
_cell.angle_alpha   90.00
_cell.angle_beta   90.00
_cell.angle_gamma   90.00
#
_symmetry.space_group_name_H-M   'P 1'
#
loop_
_entity.id
_entity.type
_entity.pdbx_description
1 polymer ?
#
loop_
_entity_poly.entity_id
_entity_poly.type
_entity_poly.pdbx_seq_one_letter_code
_entity_poly.pdbx_strand_id
1 'polypeptide(L)'
;MRMARSICVFIVCFALIIGAYSQDQSTISSSALEGSEICSVYLPLSLQCLLKLENNVALNFQQLIIFSDTISPYEAWRIASYEGKIQRSQIKGSSATDQGFGFEIHDNALDYMKSNNKIKHFTSLNIVTCILLLILAISKEIEQFIFAWFRQHQLTNQTKKNKQNCTSLILLPLLAFFLYNGFFDTAADNYYFKSSGNDDNSQNPCTFYNVPCKSLSAISSGGILNTQQFTAFIINSVIHTTSLTTQQSTDSVMFTNKDGQITSSAAEISLQGDGKFSITSGTLKFINIIFTISSNAVSGYIITGTSGSTGIIITNCLMQIASESTIQTGLVNVIGGTLTITNLIVEDITIQSYSIIKVNEGAGQVEISDSTFENISKTGDNGKGSVIEGELIDTTGKITVSSSTFTSCKVDTSTGLGGAIYLNISNNTNKFNFTGIEYSVCDAKYGKSLFINATDLKQAIQGSTDGNILGLVCESGEQQDLIQIMGYDNDDLSVAIPLIYVYTSVVSSVYHVKYIQNNDKGIDNRFCGHLSWPCETIIYAISRSGSATEKKVGIITGYQMKETLSHSTSSLNILIQNSLDSNGQSTTISSILMIGIAGKFTISGGTLSFNYTTLQIDNAGTGDYIITGSTVSTKISIENCTMTMTSGLTITRGFIELNDGTLSISKSLVNNVNISGQSVIKVNNGAGNVIISGSTFSNIQQSGIGNGSVINAQLQFGSLLTIKDSSSFMNCISETAGGAIQTVISGGELKLNGISFESCNSINGGGIYSTISGRGKLTITNQCQFISCSSTAGSGGAIFASLEDESTLYIDDIIFDGCTCTQPGNGGALSIHQQFSTSKISISDSSFKDCKTIANSADIYGWGGAIYLYTQVSSNDLTLSNFMMTELDFTGCASTKNVGDNIHIRSINTPETGLAIAYYTMLTVNDTIDLYTSGNYNSSYMGINNSIEVNNPGTNSLDYHDPLFISDYLLNFKNPTSGSGGVLSAQIKDGELNIATSTFDTCNCSQPYSGGALSLTQESTSSKIIITDCTFKDCKTIANSADIYGWGGAIYLYTQVSSNDLTLSNFMMTEL
;
A
#
# COMPACT_ATOMS: atom_id res chain seq x y z
N MET A 1 77.62 12.02 -39.82
CA MET A 1 77.80 11.60 -38.41
C MET A 1 76.51 11.88 -37.64
N ARG A 2 76.30 11.32 -36.43
CA ARG A 2 75.00 11.25 -35.71
C ARG A 2 73.95 10.31 -36.35
N MET A 3 74.31 9.05 -36.60
CA MET A 3 73.33 7.94 -36.72
C MET A 3 73.83 6.64 -36.07
N ALA A 4 74.64 6.79 -35.01
CA ALA A 4 75.33 5.70 -34.31
C ALA A 4 75.12 5.73 -32.79
N ARG A 5 73.95 6.20 -32.33
CA ARG A 5 73.54 6.17 -30.91
C ARG A 5 72.15 5.58 -30.64
N SER A 6 71.27 5.50 -31.63
CA SER A 6 69.94 4.87 -31.47
C SER A 6 69.95 3.34 -31.58
N ILE A 7 70.99 2.75 -32.19
CA ILE A 7 71.10 1.30 -32.40
C ILE A 7 71.52 0.55 -31.12
N CYS A 8 72.23 1.20 -30.19
CA CYS A 8 72.68 0.55 -28.94
C CYS A 8 71.57 0.31 -27.91
N VAL A 9 70.46 1.05 -27.96
CA VAL A 9 69.37 0.93 -26.96
C VAL A 9 68.49 -0.30 -27.22
N PHE A 10 68.20 -0.61 -28.49
CA PHE A 10 67.33 -1.74 -28.84
C PHE A 10 67.99 -3.12 -28.65
N ILE A 11 69.32 -3.20 -28.80
CA ILE A 11 70.06 -4.47 -28.76
C ILE A 11 70.24 -5.00 -27.32
N VAL A 12 70.26 -4.13 -26.30
CA VAL A 12 70.41 -4.56 -24.90
C VAL A 12 69.11 -5.16 -24.34
N CYS A 13 67.94 -4.60 -24.67
CA CYS A 13 66.66 -5.09 -24.17
C CYS A 13 66.31 -6.50 -24.69
N PHE A 14 66.73 -6.87 -25.90
CA PHE A 14 66.47 -8.20 -26.46
C PHE A 14 67.34 -9.31 -25.83
N ALA A 15 68.41 -8.95 -25.10
CA ALA A 15 69.34 -9.88 -24.48
C ALA A 15 68.99 -10.26 -23.03
N LEU A 16 67.95 -9.66 -22.43
CA LEU A 16 67.61 -9.83 -21.00
C LEU A 16 66.30 -10.58 -20.71
N ILE A 17 65.55 -11.00 -21.75
CA ILE A 17 64.33 -11.82 -21.59
C ILE A 17 64.63 -13.32 -21.82
N ILE A 18 65.72 -13.66 -22.52
CA ILE A 18 66.19 -15.05 -22.67
C ILE A 18 67.40 -15.27 -21.75
N GLY A 19 67.14 -15.40 -20.44
CA GLY A 19 68.13 -15.95 -19.51
C GLY A 19 68.12 -15.44 -18.08
N ALA A 20 67.18 -15.92 -17.25
CA ALA A 20 67.47 -16.38 -15.88
C ALA A 20 66.22 -16.97 -15.19
N TYR A 21 66.14 -18.30 -15.13
CA TYR A 21 65.64 -18.97 -13.91
C TYR A 21 66.66 -20.01 -13.43
N SER A 22 67.89 -19.53 -13.27
CA SER A 22 68.99 -20.21 -12.59
C SER A 22 69.91 -19.15 -11.98
N GLN A 23 69.51 -18.65 -10.82
CA GLN A 23 70.33 -17.78 -9.97
C GLN A 23 70.35 -18.35 -8.57
N ASP A 24 71.51 -18.85 -8.17
CA ASP A 24 71.88 -18.95 -6.76
C ASP A 24 72.09 -17.54 -6.17
N GLN A 25 72.17 -17.44 -4.85
CA GLN A 25 72.23 -16.14 -4.16
C GLN A 25 73.56 -15.39 -4.41
N SER A 26 73.53 -14.05 -4.47
CA SER A 26 74.08 -13.19 -3.39
C SER A 26 74.26 -11.68 -3.73
N THR A 27 73.60 -10.84 -2.92
CA THR A 27 74.08 -9.58 -2.29
C THR A 27 74.90 -8.46 -3.00
N ILE A 28 74.59 -7.21 -2.60
CA ILE A 28 75.48 -6.15 -2.06
C ILE A 28 75.64 -4.77 -2.78
N SER A 29 75.07 -3.74 -2.13
CA SER A 29 75.57 -2.36 -1.94
C SER A 29 75.41 -1.25 -3.01
N SER A 30 75.69 -0.02 -2.57
CA SER A 30 75.21 1.25 -3.12
C SER A 30 76.17 2.44 -2.84
N SER A 31 76.27 3.39 -3.79
CA SER A 31 76.72 4.79 -3.64
C SER A 31 76.62 5.48 -5.01
N ALA A 32 75.97 6.63 -5.29
CA ALA A 32 75.80 7.92 -4.61
C ALA A 32 76.68 9.03 -5.23
N LEU A 33 76.07 10.07 -5.82
CA LEU A 33 76.55 11.47 -5.96
C LEU A 33 75.55 12.33 -6.77
N GLU A 34 75.57 13.66 -6.58
CA GLU A 34 74.66 14.66 -7.18
C GLU A 34 75.40 15.59 -8.18
N GLY A 35 74.69 16.31 -9.08
CA GLY A 35 75.34 17.37 -9.90
C GLY A 35 74.64 17.87 -11.19
N SER A 36 73.55 18.65 -11.04
CA SER A 36 73.07 19.73 -11.96
C SER A 36 72.91 19.56 -13.50
N GLU A 37 71.64 19.68 -13.93
CA GLU A 37 71.11 20.40 -15.13
C GLU A 37 71.08 19.82 -16.57
N ILE A 38 70.03 20.30 -17.30
CA ILE A 38 69.73 20.28 -18.76
C ILE A 38 68.90 19.09 -19.34
N CYS A 39 67.67 19.44 -19.78
CA CYS A 39 66.80 18.82 -20.80
C CYS A 39 66.20 17.39 -20.66
N SER A 40 64.91 17.36 -20.28
CA SER A 40 63.78 16.74 -21.03
C SER A 40 63.53 15.20 -21.02
N VAL A 41 62.22 14.85 -21.18
CA VAL A 41 61.65 13.58 -21.72
C VAL A 41 61.31 12.38 -20.77
N TYR A 42 60.12 11.76 -21.01
CA TYR A 42 59.51 10.47 -20.56
C TYR A 42 59.39 10.08 -19.05
N LEU A 43 58.11 10.02 -18.58
CA LEU A 43 57.39 8.97 -17.81
C LEU A 43 57.97 8.31 -16.50
N PRO A 44 57.14 7.58 -15.71
CA PRO A 44 57.44 7.22 -14.31
C PRO A 44 57.95 5.77 -14.10
N LEU A 45 58.47 5.47 -12.89
CA LEU A 45 58.30 4.16 -12.22
C LEU A 45 58.82 4.09 -10.75
N SER A 46 57.91 3.81 -9.80
CA SER A 46 58.14 3.16 -8.48
C SER A 46 56.76 2.95 -7.80
N LEU A 47 56.35 1.85 -7.16
CA LEU A 47 56.92 0.57 -6.68
C LEU A 47 57.50 0.50 -5.24
N GLN A 48 56.60 0.27 -4.26
CA GLN A 48 56.76 -0.58 -3.05
C GLN A 48 55.38 -1.28 -2.85
N CYS A 49 55.19 -2.60 -2.78
CA CYS A 49 55.75 -3.66 -1.90
C CYS A 49 55.26 -3.50 -0.44
N LEU A 50 54.60 -4.46 0.23
CA LEU A 50 54.89 -5.91 0.37
C LEU A 50 53.62 -6.82 0.44
N LEU A 51 53.72 -8.05 -0.11
CA LEU A 51 53.33 -9.40 0.42
C LEU A 51 51.97 -9.62 1.18
N LYS A 52 51.27 -10.78 1.08
CA LYS A 52 51.68 -12.19 0.78
C LYS A 52 50.46 -13.11 0.46
N LEU A 53 50.64 -14.15 -0.38
CA LEU A 53 49.87 -15.45 -0.47
C LEU A 53 48.38 -15.43 -0.91
N GLU A 54 47.83 -16.36 -1.73
CA GLU A 54 48.41 -17.37 -2.67
C GLU A 54 47.33 -18.00 -3.61
N ASN A 55 47.72 -18.45 -4.83
CA ASN A 55 47.13 -19.51 -5.71
C ASN A 55 45.68 -19.38 -6.30
N ASN A 56 45.31 -19.87 -7.51
CA ASN A 56 46.05 -20.24 -8.76
C ASN A 56 45.11 -20.58 -9.97
N VAL A 57 45.52 -20.23 -11.22
CA VAL A 57 45.41 -20.98 -12.53
C VAL A 57 44.01 -21.32 -13.18
N ALA A 58 43.77 -21.47 -14.52
CA ALA A 58 44.19 -20.80 -15.80
C ALA A 58 43.50 -21.41 -17.09
N LEU A 59 43.22 -20.59 -18.15
CA LEU A 59 43.06 -20.90 -19.63
C LEU A 59 41.90 -21.86 -20.10
N ASN A 60 41.57 -22.17 -21.39
CA ASN A 60 42.17 -21.95 -22.75
C ASN A 60 41.13 -21.94 -23.96
N PHE A 61 41.57 -22.04 -25.24
CA PHE A 61 40.87 -21.86 -26.56
C PHE A 61 40.60 -23.15 -27.43
N GLN A 62 39.91 -23.01 -28.61
CA GLN A 62 40.09 -23.69 -29.96
C GLN A 62 38.94 -24.44 -30.75
N GLN A 63 39.17 -24.70 -32.09
CA GLN A 63 38.41 -24.12 -33.25
C GLN A 63 38.81 -24.63 -34.72
N LEU A 64 38.08 -24.87 -35.88
CA LEU A 64 36.68 -25.29 -36.38
C LEU A 64 36.70 -26.41 -37.49
N ILE A 65 35.65 -27.28 -37.61
CA ILE A 65 35.13 -28.07 -38.79
C ILE A 65 33.84 -28.88 -38.40
N ILE A 66 32.85 -29.34 -39.22
CA ILE A 66 32.16 -28.85 -40.46
C ILE A 66 30.82 -29.67 -40.75
N PHE A 67 30.13 -29.48 -41.90
CA PHE A 67 28.75 -29.97 -42.30
C PHE A 67 28.58 -31.44 -42.79
N SER A 68 27.37 -32.03 -42.63
CA SER A 68 26.43 -32.46 -43.73
C SER A 68 25.08 -33.05 -43.23
N ASP A 69 24.01 -32.98 -44.03
CA ASP A 69 22.65 -33.41 -43.66
C ASP A 69 22.37 -34.93 -43.73
N THR A 70 21.60 -35.48 -42.78
CA THR A 70 20.43 -36.38 -43.01
C THR A 70 19.85 -36.91 -41.69
N ILE A 71 18.54 -36.71 -41.46
CA ILE A 71 17.65 -37.55 -40.62
C ILE A 71 16.19 -37.17 -40.97
N SER A 72 15.26 -38.12 -40.92
CA SER A 72 13.87 -37.91 -41.36
C SER A 72 12.93 -37.49 -40.22
N PRO A 73 11.76 -36.87 -40.51
CA PRO A 73 10.73 -36.57 -39.51
C PRO A 73 10.21 -37.79 -38.71
N TYR A 74 10.50 -39.01 -39.17
CA TYR A 74 10.04 -40.25 -38.55
C TYR A 74 10.89 -40.68 -37.33
N GLU A 75 12.15 -40.24 -37.23
CA GLU A 75 13.04 -40.63 -36.12
C GLU A 75 12.92 -39.69 -34.91
N ALA A 76 12.61 -38.41 -35.13
CA ALA A 76 12.24 -37.47 -34.06
C ALA A 76 11.05 -37.99 -33.22
N TRP A 77 10.12 -38.73 -33.85
CA TRP A 77 8.93 -39.27 -33.19
C TRP A 77 9.22 -40.47 -32.27
N ARG A 78 10.39 -41.12 -32.40
CA ARG A 78 10.76 -42.30 -31.59
C ARG A 78 11.47 -41.99 -30.27
N ILE A 79 11.86 -40.74 -30.02
CA ILE A 79 12.48 -40.32 -28.76
C ILE A 79 11.42 -39.87 -27.73
N ALA A 80 10.21 -39.53 -28.18
CA ALA A 80 9.13 -39.02 -27.35
C ALA A 80 8.17 -40.09 -26.76
N SER A 81 8.57 -41.37 -26.68
CA SER A 81 7.67 -42.42 -26.17
C SER A 81 8.35 -43.63 -25.51
N TYR A 82 8.65 -43.51 -24.20
CA TYR A 82 8.57 -44.64 -23.27
C TYR A 82 8.09 -44.13 -21.89
N GLU A 83 7.22 -44.89 -21.23
CA GLU A 83 6.64 -44.64 -19.88
C GLU A 83 6.00 -43.24 -19.64
N GLY A 84 4.68 -43.06 -19.69
CA GLY A 84 3.63 -44.00 -20.10
C GLY A 84 2.75 -44.58 -18.99
N LYS A 85 1.94 -43.73 -18.32
CA LYS A 85 0.50 -44.02 -18.10
C LYS A 85 -0.32 -42.83 -17.61
N ILE A 86 -1.48 -42.64 -18.25
CA ILE A 86 -2.54 -41.70 -17.91
C ILE A 86 -3.61 -42.44 -17.09
N GLN A 87 -4.30 -41.76 -16.17
CA GLN A 87 -5.71 -42.02 -15.92
C GLN A 87 -6.57 -40.80 -16.28
N ARG A 88 -7.78 -41.07 -16.76
CA ARG A 88 -8.70 -40.09 -17.36
C ARG A 88 -9.85 -39.79 -16.40
N SER A 89 -10.35 -38.55 -16.42
CA SER A 89 -11.79 -38.29 -16.34
C SER A 89 -12.16 -36.94 -16.95
N GLN A 90 -12.85 -36.98 -18.10
CA GLN A 90 -13.55 -35.85 -18.74
C GLN A 90 -12.60 -34.74 -19.28
N ILE A 91 -12.97 -33.83 -20.19
CA ILE A 91 -14.26 -33.50 -20.83
C ILE A 91 -14.13 -33.62 -22.38
N LYS A 92 -15.26 -33.83 -23.09
CA LYS A 92 -15.35 -33.62 -24.56
C LYS A 92 -15.69 -32.15 -24.86
N GLY A 93 -14.89 -31.47 -25.67
CA GLY A 93 -15.16 -30.11 -26.17
C GLY A 93 -14.58 -29.92 -27.58
N SER A 94 -15.09 -28.95 -28.34
CA SER A 94 -14.75 -28.72 -29.75
C SER A 94 -13.91 -27.46 -29.97
N SER A 95 -13.40 -27.33 -31.21
CA SER A 95 -13.07 -26.07 -31.90
C SER A 95 -11.99 -25.14 -31.31
N ALA A 96 -10.76 -25.36 -31.81
CA ALA A 96 -9.97 -24.40 -32.60
C ALA A 96 -9.25 -23.17 -31.97
N THR A 97 -8.07 -22.91 -32.56
CA THR A 97 -7.27 -21.66 -32.60
C THR A 97 -6.74 -21.05 -31.30
N ASP A 98 -5.44 -21.27 -31.10
CA ASP A 98 -4.40 -20.28 -30.79
C ASP A 98 -4.66 -19.22 -29.70
N GLN A 99 -4.14 -19.47 -28.50
CA GLN A 99 -3.00 -18.69 -27.95
C GLN A 99 -2.15 -19.58 -27.02
N GLY A 100 -0.90 -19.19 -26.78
CA GLY A 100 0.07 -20.00 -26.04
C GLY A 100 -0.05 -19.90 -24.52
N PHE A 101 0.16 -21.04 -23.82
CA PHE A 101 0.47 -21.07 -22.40
C PHE A 101 1.95 -21.43 -22.21
N GLY A 102 2.68 -20.59 -21.48
CA GLY A 102 4.00 -20.94 -20.96
C GLY A 102 3.89 -21.70 -19.63
N PHE A 103 4.91 -22.47 -19.29
CA PHE A 103 5.14 -23.00 -17.95
C PHE A 103 6.64 -22.98 -17.64
N GLU A 104 7.00 -22.42 -16.48
CA GLU A 104 8.36 -22.44 -15.96
C GLU A 104 8.66 -23.82 -15.34
N ILE A 105 9.89 -24.34 -15.53
CA ILE A 105 10.44 -25.40 -14.68
C ILE A 105 11.89 -25.07 -14.32
N HIS A 106 12.04 -24.62 -13.06
CA HIS A 106 13.15 -24.82 -12.12
C HIS A 106 14.51 -25.38 -12.59
N ASP A 107 15.57 -24.73 -12.10
CA ASP A 107 16.91 -25.30 -11.96
C ASP A 107 16.94 -26.60 -11.13
N ASN A 108 17.76 -27.56 -11.60
CA ASN A 108 18.73 -28.37 -10.84
C ASN A 108 18.99 -29.74 -11.51
N ALA A 109 19.71 -29.74 -12.64
CA ALA A 109 20.20 -30.96 -13.31
C ALA A 109 21.73 -31.18 -13.16
N LEU A 110 22.40 -30.41 -12.30
CA LEU A 110 23.87 -30.32 -12.23
C LEU A 110 24.55 -31.46 -11.46
N ASP A 111 23.85 -32.13 -10.54
CA ASP A 111 24.47 -33.13 -9.64
C ASP A 111 24.30 -34.59 -10.06
N TYR A 112 23.37 -34.93 -10.96
CA TYR A 112 23.16 -36.33 -11.38
C TYR A 112 24.31 -36.86 -12.28
N MET A 113 24.89 -35.98 -13.12
CA MET A 113 25.89 -36.37 -14.13
C MET A 113 27.32 -36.57 -13.57
N LYS A 114 27.59 -36.27 -12.29
CA LYS A 114 28.91 -36.44 -11.67
C LYS A 114 29.29 -37.90 -11.35
N SER A 115 28.41 -38.86 -11.67
CA SER A 115 28.42 -40.19 -11.02
C SER A 115 29.13 -41.34 -11.77
N ASN A 116 29.30 -41.31 -13.09
CA ASN A 116 29.74 -42.50 -13.86
C ASN A 116 30.74 -42.21 -15.01
N ASN A 117 32.01 -41.98 -14.64
CA ASN A 117 33.15 -41.77 -15.55
C ASN A 117 33.29 -42.81 -16.69
N LYS A 118 32.97 -42.42 -17.94
CA LYS A 118 33.35 -43.19 -19.16
C LYS A 118 33.77 -42.32 -20.36
N ILE A 119 35.07 -42.08 -20.43
CA ILE A 119 35.91 -42.14 -21.66
C ILE A 119 35.73 -41.05 -22.75
N LYS A 120 36.72 -40.15 -22.76
CA LYS A 120 37.44 -39.53 -23.91
C LYS A 120 36.68 -38.65 -24.93
N HIS A 121 37.01 -37.35 -24.83
CA HIS A 121 37.32 -36.41 -25.93
C HIS A 121 36.65 -36.59 -27.32
N PHE A 122 35.82 -35.62 -27.68
CA PHE A 122 36.14 -34.74 -28.81
C PHE A 122 35.54 -33.33 -28.54
N THR A 123 36.32 -32.28 -28.79
CA THR A 123 35.84 -30.89 -28.67
C THR A 123 35.26 -30.42 -30.00
N SER A 124 34.07 -29.81 -29.96
CA SER A 124 33.56 -29.02 -31.08
C SER A 124 34.33 -27.70 -31.22
N LEU A 125 34.07 -26.98 -32.31
CA LEU A 125 35.13 -26.37 -33.09
C LEU A 125 34.53 -25.08 -33.75
N ASN A 126 34.93 -23.87 -33.31
CA ASN A 126 34.41 -22.53 -33.70
C ASN A 126 35.43 -21.70 -34.59
N ILE A 127 35.10 -20.66 -35.37
CA ILE A 127 35.82 -20.41 -36.65
C ILE A 127 37.10 -19.53 -36.66
N VAL A 128 37.32 -18.68 -35.66
CA VAL A 128 38.29 -17.56 -35.70
C VAL A 128 39.77 -17.98 -35.81
N THR A 129 40.18 -19.12 -35.26
CA THR A 129 41.61 -19.40 -35.03
C THR A 129 42.33 -20.08 -36.23
N CYS A 130 41.60 -20.65 -37.19
CA CYS A 130 42.19 -21.09 -38.45
C CYS A 130 42.72 -19.91 -39.30
N ILE A 131 42.08 -18.73 -39.17
CA ILE A 131 42.47 -17.52 -39.89
C ILE A 131 43.81 -16.97 -39.34
N LEU A 132 43.96 -16.93 -38.01
CA LEU A 132 45.21 -16.54 -37.35
C LEU A 132 46.37 -17.50 -37.65
N LEU A 133 46.11 -18.80 -37.79
CA LEU A 133 47.14 -19.78 -38.14
C LEU A 133 47.56 -19.73 -39.62
N LEU A 134 46.66 -19.37 -40.55
CA LEU A 134 47.03 -19.14 -41.95
C LEU A 134 48.01 -17.96 -42.09
N ILE A 135 47.73 -16.85 -41.40
CA ILE A 135 48.55 -15.62 -41.45
C ILE A 135 49.96 -15.87 -40.87
N LEU A 136 50.07 -16.71 -39.83
CA LEU A 136 51.37 -17.07 -39.24
C LEU A 136 52.13 -18.18 -40.00
N ALA A 137 51.48 -18.95 -40.87
CA ALA A 137 52.16 -19.95 -41.69
C ALA A 137 52.93 -19.32 -42.87
N ILE A 138 52.30 -18.35 -43.54
CA ILE A 138 52.83 -17.72 -44.77
C ILE A 138 54.17 -17.01 -44.53
N SER A 139 54.40 -16.43 -43.34
CA SER A 139 55.67 -15.77 -43.02
C SER A 139 56.85 -16.74 -42.95
N LYS A 140 56.63 -18.00 -42.54
CA LYS A 140 57.69 -18.94 -42.18
C LYS A 140 58.15 -19.82 -43.33
N GLU A 141 57.27 -20.15 -44.27
CA GLU A 141 57.65 -20.85 -45.49
C GLU A 141 58.44 -19.97 -46.46
N ILE A 142 58.17 -18.65 -46.50
CA ILE A 142 58.92 -17.70 -47.32
C ILE A 142 60.39 -17.59 -46.86
N GLU A 143 60.66 -17.49 -45.55
CA GLU A 143 62.03 -17.53 -45.04
C GLU A 143 62.75 -18.83 -45.41
N GLN A 144 62.10 -19.98 -45.21
CA GLN A 144 62.72 -21.27 -45.51
C GLN A 144 62.95 -21.49 -47.02
N PHE A 145 62.05 -21.03 -47.89
CA PHE A 145 62.23 -21.12 -49.33
C PHE A 145 63.40 -20.25 -49.81
N ILE A 146 63.53 -19.02 -49.30
CA ILE A 146 64.64 -18.12 -49.62
C ILE A 146 65.99 -18.71 -49.15
N PHE A 147 66.07 -19.23 -47.92
CA PHE A 147 67.30 -19.87 -47.41
C PHE A 147 67.63 -21.21 -48.08
N ALA A 148 66.64 -22.00 -48.47
CA ALA A 148 66.85 -23.25 -49.22
C ALA A 148 67.38 -22.97 -50.63
N TRP A 149 66.79 -22.01 -51.34
CA TRP A 149 67.22 -21.58 -52.67
C TRP A 149 68.67 -21.08 -52.66
N PHE A 150 69.04 -20.24 -51.69
CA PHE A 150 70.42 -19.78 -51.51
C PHE A 150 71.42 -20.89 -51.11
N ARG A 151 70.98 -21.96 -50.44
CA ARG A 151 71.85 -23.11 -50.12
C ARG A 151 72.08 -24.06 -51.30
N GLN A 152 71.14 -24.16 -52.25
CA GLN A 152 71.19 -25.20 -53.29
C GLN A 152 71.91 -24.77 -54.58
N HIS A 153 72.30 -23.49 -54.73
CA HIS A 153 72.95 -22.95 -55.94
C HIS A 153 74.25 -22.16 -55.66
N GLN A 154 75.23 -22.80 -55.01
CA GLN A 154 76.64 -22.36 -55.18
C GLN A 154 77.26 -23.01 -56.42
N LEU A 155 77.50 -22.20 -57.45
CA LEU A 155 78.16 -22.62 -58.70
C LEU A 155 79.69 -22.57 -58.58
N THR A 156 80.33 -23.73 -58.48
CA THR A 156 81.77 -23.86 -58.79
C THR A 156 81.97 -24.07 -60.29
N ASN A 157 82.31 -22.98 -61.00
CA ASN A 157 82.97 -22.90 -62.31
C ASN A 157 82.96 -24.13 -63.25
N GLN A 158 82.29 -24.01 -64.42
CA GLN A 158 83.01 -23.99 -65.71
C GLN A 158 82.17 -23.56 -66.95
N THR A 159 82.89 -23.11 -67.98
CA THR A 159 82.53 -23.01 -69.43
C THR A 159 81.39 -22.10 -69.93
N LYS A 160 81.81 -20.96 -70.49
CA LYS A 160 81.25 -20.12 -71.58
C LYS A 160 80.08 -20.70 -72.44
N LYS A 161 78.98 -19.92 -72.60
CA LYS A 161 78.61 -19.24 -73.87
C LYS A 161 77.31 -18.37 -73.79
N ASN A 162 77.31 -17.28 -74.57
CA ASN A 162 76.19 -16.51 -75.15
C ASN A 162 75.07 -15.86 -74.28
N LYS A 163 75.15 -14.52 -74.19
CA LYS A 163 74.07 -13.51 -74.34
C LYS A 163 72.60 -13.90 -74.02
N GLN A 164 72.05 -13.32 -72.96
CA GLN A 164 71.11 -12.17 -73.04
C GLN A 164 70.83 -11.56 -71.63
N ASN A 165 70.34 -10.32 -71.61
CA ASN A 165 69.76 -9.58 -70.47
C ASN A 165 70.52 -9.55 -69.13
N CYS A 166 71.23 -8.43 -68.86
CA CYS A 166 71.84 -8.12 -67.55
C CYS A 166 71.31 -6.82 -66.90
N THR A 167 70.13 -6.34 -67.30
CA THR A 167 69.51 -5.11 -66.77
C THR A 167 68.40 -5.35 -65.74
N SER A 168 67.95 -6.59 -65.55
CA SER A 168 66.86 -6.97 -64.63
C SER A 168 67.30 -7.18 -63.17
N LEU A 169 68.60 -7.38 -62.91
CA LEU A 169 69.08 -7.92 -61.62
C LEU A 169 69.37 -6.88 -60.53
N ILE A 170 69.19 -5.58 -60.80
CA ILE A 170 69.34 -4.48 -59.82
C ILE A 170 67.99 -3.83 -59.48
N LEU A 171 66.96 -4.04 -60.30
CA LEU A 171 65.66 -3.40 -60.09
C LEU A 171 64.86 -4.01 -58.92
N LEU A 172 64.89 -5.33 -58.74
CA LEU A 172 64.11 -6.02 -57.70
C LEU A 172 64.47 -5.59 -56.26
N PRO A 173 65.75 -5.50 -55.84
CA PRO A 173 66.08 -5.07 -54.49
C PRO A 173 65.67 -3.62 -54.19
N LEU A 174 65.77 -2.72 -55.17
CA LEU A 174 65.30 -1.34 -55.05
C LEU A 174 63.77 -1.27 -54.98
N LEU A 175 63.06 -2.03 -55.81
CA LEU A 175 61.60 -2.09 -55.77
C LEU A 175 61.10 -2.66 -54.42
N ALA A 176 61.75 -3.71 -53.90
CA ALA A 176 61.45 -4.26 -52.58
C ALA A 176 61.76 -3.27 -51.45
N PHE A 177 62.84 -2.49 -51.55
CA PHE A 177 63.17 -1.44 -50.58
C PHE A 177 62.13 -0.30 -50.60
N PHE A 178 61.63 0.09 -51.76
CA PHE A 178 60.54 1.08 -51.85
C PHE A 178 59.20 0.52 -51.34
N LEU A 179 58.86 -0.74 -51.65
CA LEU A 179 57.65 -1.39 -51.14
C LEU A 179 57.67 -1.55 -49.60
N TYR A 180 58.81 -1.96 -49.01
CA TYR A 180 58.95 -2.14 -47.56
C TYR A 180 58.91 -0.82 -46.77
N ASN A 181 59.27 0.30 -47.41
CA ASN A 181 59.24 1.64 -46.79
C ASN A 181 58.03 2.49 -47.26
N GLY A 182 56.99 1.88 -47.83
CA GLY A 182 55.73 2.58 -48.16
C GLY A 182 55.81 3.60 -49.30
N PHE A 183 56.79 3.48 -50.21
CA PHE A 183 56.97 4.41 -51.33
C PHE A 183 56.07 4.15 -52.55
N PHE A 184 55.31 3.05 -52.54
CA PHE A 184 54.22 2.79 -53.48
C PHE A 184 52.99 2.39 -52.67
N ASP A 185 52.12 3.36 -52.43
CA ASP A 185 50.78 3.17 -51.88
C ASP A 185 49.89 2.47 -52.94
N THR A 186 49.01 1.57 -52.52
CA THR A 186 48.17 0.78 -53.44
C THR A 186 46.70 0.83 -53.06
N ALA A 187 45.91 1.49 -53.90
CA ALA A 187 44.45 1.61 -53.83
C ALA A 187 43.86 2.54 -52.74
N ALA A 188 44.51 3.68 -52.49
CA ALA A 188 43.82 4.90 -52.09
C ALA A 188 44.43 6.11 -52.82
N ASP A 189 43.66 6.81 -53.65
CA ASP A 189 44.15 8.06 -54.25
C ASP A 189 44.19 9.17 -53.18
N ASN A 190 45.33 9.85 -53.07
CA ASN A 190 45.59 10.83 -52.03
C ASN A 190 45.49 12.26 -52.59
N TYR A 191 44.41 12.96 -52.27
CA TYR A 191 44.09 14.31 -52.74
C TYR A 191 44.40 15.38 -51.67
N TYR A 192 44.79 16.58 -52.09
CA TYR A 192 45.24 17.64 -51.17
C TYR A 192 44.51 18.96 -51.41
N PHE A 193 44.13 19.64 -50.32
CA PHE A 193 43.32 20.87 -50.36
C PHE A 193 43.86 21.96 -49.43
N LYS A 194 43.83 23.22 -49.87
CA LYS A 194 44.18 24.41 -49.07
C LYS A 194 43.50 25.68 -49.62
N SER A 195 43.26 26.69 -48.80
CA SER A 195 42.53 27.91 -49.20
C SER A 195 43.28 28.81 -50.20
N SER A 196 44.59 28.59 -50.34
CA SER A 196 45.47 29.16 -51.37
C SER A 196 45.82 28.18 -52.51
N GLY A 197 45.00 27.14 -52.72
CA GLY A 197 45.10 26.20 -53.84
C GLY A 197 44.63 26.79 -55.17
N ASN A 198 44.58 25.97 -56.22
CA ASN A 198 44.01 26.34 -57.51
C ASN A 198 43.17 25.20 -58.10
N ASP A 199 41.95 25.52 -58.55
CA ASP A 199 40.99 24.55 -59.11
C ASP A 199 41.07 24.46 -60.66
N ASP A 200 41.63 25.47 -61.34
CA ASP A 200 41.71 25.54 -62.82
C ASP A 200 42.78 24.61 -63.46
N ASN A 201 43.46 23.79 -62.66
CA ASN A 201 44.68 23.11 -63.08
C ASN A 201 44.42 21.78 -63.82
N SER A 202 43.95 21.87 -65.06
CA SER A 202 43.56 20.75 -65.95
C SER A 202 44.62 19.68 -66.25
N GLN A 203 45.85 19.80 -65.72
CA GLN A 203 46.91 18.79 -65.79
C GLN A 203 47.22 18.08 -64.46
N ASN A 204 46.58 18.44 -63.35
CA ASN A 204 46.84 17.81 -62.05
C ASN A 204 45.58 17.78 -61.15
N PRO A 205 44.96 16.60 -60.95
CA PRO A 205 43.70 16.47 -60.19
C PRO A 205 43.93 16.47 -58.68
N CYS A 206 44.55 17.53 -58.12
CA CYS A 206 44.80 17.70 -56.68
C CYS A 206 45.68 16.63 -55.99
N THR A 207 46.29 15.67 -56.70
CA THR A 207 46.95 14.48 -56.10
C THR A 207 48.34 14.70 -55.51
N PHE A 208 48.84 15.94 -55.52
CA PHE A 208 50.18 16.27 -55.02
C PHE A 208 50.13 17.35 -53.95
N TYR A 209 50.75 17.10 -52.80
CA TYR A 209 50.82 18.01 -51.65
C TYR A 209 51.31 19.43 -51.99
N ASN A 210 52.18 19.58 -52.99
CA ASN A 210 52.70 20.87 -53.45
C ASN A 210 51.77 21.59 -54.46
N VAL A 211 50.77 20.89 -55.01
CA VAL A 211 49.78 21.42 -55.97
C VAL A 211 48.34 21.07 -55.51
N PRO A 212 47.92 21.53 -54.32
CA PRO A 212 46.59 21.27 -53.79
C PRO A 212 45.51 22.18 -54.41
N CYS A 213 44.27 21.69 -54.42
CA CYS A 213 43.10 22.42 -54.89
C CYS A 213 42.53 23.36 -53.82
N LYS A 214 41.71 24.32 -54.24
CA LYS A 214 41.13 25.39 -53.41
C LYS A 214 39.76 25.01 -52.85
N SER A 215 38.99 24.23 -53.59
CA SER A 215 37.66 23.78 -53.20
C SER A 215 37.47 22.28 -53.40
N LEU A 216 36.54 21.69 -52.65
CA LEU A 216 36.16 20.28 -52.83
C LEU A 216 35.38 20.05 -54.14
N SER A 217 34.87 21.09 -54.81
CA SER A 217 34.18 20.93 -56.10
C SER A 217 35.11 20.42 -57.21
N ALA A 218 36.43 20.62 -57.09
CA ALA A 218 37.43 20.06 -58.00
C ALA A 218 37.39 18.52 -58.09
N ILE A 219 36.94 17.82 -57.03
CA ILE A 219 36.75 16.36 -57.04
C ILE A 219 35.62 15.97 -58.02
N SER A 220 34.57 16.78 -58.08
CA SER A 220 33.39 16.52 -58.93
C SER A 220 33.65 16.78 -60.41
N SER A 221 34.40 17.85 -60.74
CA SER A 221 34.77 18.18 -62.13
C SER A 221 35.88 17.30 -62.70
N GLY A 222 36.68 16.64 -61.86
CA GLY A 222 37.68 15.66 -62.28
C GLY A 222 37.13 14.26 -62.64
N GLY A 223 35.84 13.99 -62.41
CA GLY A 223 35.21 12.67 -62.67
C GLY A 223 35.58 11.57 -61.66
N ILE A 224 36.27 11.94 -60.57
CA ILE A 224 36.91 11.03 -59.60
C ILE A 224 35.90 10.20 -58.78
N LEU A 225 34.70 10.75 -58.56
CA LEU A 225 33.67 10.20 -57.64
C LEU A 225 33.12 8.81 -58.01
N ASN A 226 33.52 8.24 -59.14
CA ASN A 226 32.88 7.07 -59.75
C ASN A 226 33.77 5.81 -59.82
N THR A 227 35.00 5.79 -59.26
CA THR A 227 35.95 4.69 -59.55
C THR A 227 36.71 4.01 -58.41
N GLN A 228 37.20 4.69 -57.36
CA GLN A 228 38.02 4.05 -56.29
C GLN A 228 37.94 4.75 -54.93
N GLN A 229 38.34 4.03 -53.87
CA GLN A 229 38.68 4.53 -52.53
C GLN A 229 39.68 5.72 -52.60
N PHE A 230 39.45 6.76 -51.79
CA PHE A 230 40.35 7.92 -51.72
C PHE A 230 40.43 8.61 -50.35
N THR A 231 41.53 9.33 -50.13
CA THR A 231 41.80 10.14 -48.94
C THR A 231 42.00 11.60 -49.33
N ALA A 232 41.17 12.50 -48.80
CA ALA A 232 41.28 13.95 -48.96
C ALA A 232 41.98 14.58 -47.73
N PHE A 233 43.23 14.97 -47.92
CA PHE A 233 44.04 15.70 -46.95
C PHE A 233 43.77 17.19 -47.02
N ILE A 234 43.15 17.72 -45.96
CA ILE A 234 42.96 19.16 -45.79
C ILE A 234 44.20 19.73 -45.06
N ILE A 235 44.87 20.72 -45.66
CA ILE A 235 46.15 21.28 -45.18
C ILE A 235 45.93 22.50 -44.27
N ASN A 236 44.88 23.29 -44.54
CA ASN A 236 44.40 24.36 -43.66
C ASN A 236 42.87 24.45 -43.81
N SER A 237 42.32 25.51 -44.41
CA SER A 237 40.90 25.60 -44.75
C SER A 237 40.62 25.25 -46.22
N VAL A 238 39.51 24.56 -46.49
CA VAL A 238 38.95 24.35 -47.82
C VAL A 238 37.52 24.90 -47.87
N ILE A 239 37.12 25.47 -49.00
CA ILE A 239 35.74 25.94 -49.20
C ILE A 239 34.93 24.86 -49.91
N HIS A 240 33.72 24.59 -49.42
CA HIS A 240 32.77 23.65 -49.99
C HIS A 240 31.46 24.37 -50.31
N THR A 241 31.11 24.48 -51.59
CA THR A 241 29.97 25.27 -52.11
C THR A 241 28.92 24.46 -52.86
N THR A 242 29.20 23.19 -53.15
CA THR A 242 28.41 22.33 -54.06
C THR A 242 28.20 20.96 -53.46
N SER A 243 26.99 20.41 -53.50
CA SER A 243 26.70 19.11 -52.87
C SER A 243 27.50 17.96 -53.50
N LEU A 244 28.31 17.27 -52.69
CA LEU A 244 29.06 16.09 -53.08
C LEU A 244 28.19 14.85 -52.85
N THR A 245 27.95 14.04 -53.89
CA THR A 245 27.25 12.75 -53.75
C THR A 245 28.16 11.59 -54.13
N THR A 246 28.28 10.59 -53.26
CA THR A 246 29.08 9.38 -53.49
C THR A 246 28.17 8.20 -53.82
N GLN A 247 28.39 7.57 -54.99
CA GLN A 247 27.48 6.57 -55.58
C GLN A 247 28.19 5.30 -56.11
N GLN A 248 28.81 4.50 -55.23
CA GLN A 248 28.94 3.05 -55.42
C GLN A 248 29.37 2.31 -54.15
N SER A 249 29.24 0.98 -54.17
CA SER A 249 29.36 0.10 -53.01
C SER A 249 30.79 -0.29 -52.66
N THR A 250 30.99 -0.66 -51.38
CA THR A 250 32.20 -1.16 -50.69
C THR A 250 33.31 -0.18 -50.33
N ASP A 251 33.50 0.93 -51.05
CA ASP A 251 34.68 1.78 -50.83
C ASP A 251 34.51 2.81 -49.67
N SER A 252 35.65 3.28 -49.15
CA SER A 252 35.75 4.14 -47.95
C SER A 252 36.38 5.49 -48.27
N VAL A 253 35.57 6.54 -48.47
CA VAL A 253 36.06 7.92 -48.63
C VAL A 253 36.48 8.49 -47.27
N MET A 254 37.68 9.04 -47.17
CA MET A 254 38.19 9.67 -45.93
C MET A 254 38.57 11.14 -46.16
N PHE A 255 38.12 12.02 -45.27
CA PHE A 255 38.59 13.39 -45.11
C PHE A 255 39.40 13.48 -43.81
N THR A 256 40.64 13.95 -43.88
CA THR A 256 41.54 14.01 -42.72
C THR A 256 42.50 15.19 -42.80
N ASN A 257 43.08 15.58 -41.67
CA ASN A 257 44.31 16.36 -41.68
C ASN A 257 45.52 15.47 -42.03
N LYS A 258 46.66 16.09 -42.36
CA LYS A 258 47.89 15.37 -42.71
C LYS A 258 48.74 14.98 -41.50
N ASP A 259 48.70 15.78 -40.44
CA ASP A 259 49.64 15.70 -39.32
C ASP A 259 49.13 14.85 -38.14
N GLY A 260 47.93 14.27 -38.24
CA GLY A 260 47.36 13.34 -37.26
C GLY A 260 46.88 13.98 -35.94
N GLN A 261 47.09 15.28 -35.73
CA GLN A 261 46.66 16.02 -34.54
C GLN A 261 46.02 17.36 -34.89
N ILE A 262 44.99 17.78 -34.14
CA ILE A 262 44.46 19.14 -34.23
C ILE A 262 45.52 20.10 -33.69
N THR A 263 46.04 20.97 -34.56
CA THR A 263 47.03 22.00 -34.23
C THR A 263 46.56 23.36 -34.75
N SER A 264 47.28 24.45 -34.44
CA SER A 264 46.88 25.84 -34.78
C SER A 264 46.93 26.21 -36.28
N SER A 265 46.91 25.21 -37.17
CA SER A 265 46.69 25.31 -38.61
C SER A 265 45.72 24.20 -39.05
N ALA A 266 44.61 24.06 -38.33
CA ALA A 266 43.69 22.93 -38.40
C ALA A 266 43.04 22.72 -39.77
N ALA A 267 42.59 21.48 -40.00
CA ALA A 267 41.87 21.04 -41.19
C ALA A 267 40.39 21.50 -41.14
N GLU A 268 40.12 22.67 -41.69
CA GLU A 268 38.80 23.29 -41.72
C GLU A 268 38.08 23.02 -43.07
N ILE A 269 36.82 22.59 -43.00
CA ILE A 269 35.89 22.58 -44.13
C ILE A 269 34.88 23.71 -43.91
N SER A 270 35.00 24.79 -44.68
CA SER A 270 34.08 25.93 -44.67
C SER A 270 32.90 25.66 -45.60
N LEU A 271 31.71 25.53 -45.02
CA LEU A 271 30.48 25.07 -45.67
C LEU A 271 29.61 26.28 -46.02
N GLN A 272 29.34 26.46 -47.31
CA GLN A 272 28.67 27.64 -47.86
C GLN A 272 27.68 27.22 -48.96
N GLY A 273 26.58 27.94 -49.16
CA GLY A 273 25.60 27.59 -50.20
C GLY A 273 25.12 26.13 -50.11
N ASP A 274 25.23 25.39 -51.21
CA ASP A 274 24.86 23.96 -51.28
C ASP A 274 25.98 22.98 -50.88
N GLY A 275 27.02 23.46 -50.17
CA GLY A 275 28.15 22.65 -49.68
C GLY A 275 27.74 21.58 -48.66
N LYS A 276 27.39 20.39 -49.14
CA LYS A 276 26.92 19.23 -48.36
C LYS A 276 27.58 17.93 -48.85
N PHE A 277 27.41 16.85 -48.09
CA PHE A 277 27.86 15.51 -48.39
C PHE A 277 26.68 14.54 -48.31
N SER A 278 26.47 13.76 -49.37
CA SER A 278 25.45 12.72 -49.45
C SER A 278 26.11 11.40 -49.86
N ILE A 279 25.75 10.32 -49.18
CA ILE A 279 26.25 8.97 -49.49
C ILE A 279 25.09 8.02 -49.73
N THR A 280 25.16 7.23 -50.81
CA THR A 280 24.14 6.24 -51.17
C THR A 280 24.62 4.80 -50.97
N SER A 281 25.93 4.54 -50.98
CA SER A 281 26.56 3.30 -50.54
C SER A 281 28.03 3.57 -50.16
N GLY A 282 28.66 2.67 -49.40
CA GLY A 282 30.05 2.80 -48.95
C GLY A 282 30.18 3.51 -47.60
N THR A 283 31.41 3.88 -47.20
CA THR A 283 31.67 4.60 -45.93
C THR A 283 32.27 5.97 -46.17
N LEU A 284 31.78 6.98 -45.45
CA LEU A 284 32.33 8.34 -45.42
C LEU A 284 32.93 8.62 -44.03
N LYS A 285 34.20 9.00 -43.97
CA LYS A 285 34.96 9.21 -42.72
C LYS A 285 35.49 10.63 -42.64
N PHE A 286 35.34 11.29 -41.49
CA PHE A 286 35.94 12.58 -41.17
C PHE A 286 36.80 12.43 -39.90
N ILE A 287 38.08 12.76 -39.97
CA ILE A 287 39.04 12.58 -38.87
C ILE A 287 39.85 13.87 -38.66
N ASN A 288 39.92 14.40 -37.43
CA ASN A 288 40.64 15.65 -37.12
C ASN A 288 40.14 16.88 -37.92
N ILE A 289 38.83 16.98 -38.18
CA ILE A 289 38.22 18.01 -39.04
C ILE A 289 37.43 19.06 -38.23
N ILE A 290 37.56 20.33 -38.60
CA ILE A 290 36.68 21.42 -38.16
C ILE A 290 35.64 21.70 -39.26
N PHE A 291 34.35 21.62 -38.94
CA PHE A 291 33.26 22.04 -39.82
C PHE A 291 32.85 23.48 -39.47
N THR A 292 33.16 24.45 -40.32
CA THR A 292 32.75 25.85 -40.15
C THR A 292 31.54 26.15 -41.02
N ILE A 293 30.41 26.48 -40.40
CA ILE A 293 29.14 26.72 -41.10
C ILE A 293 28.96 28.21 -41.36
N SER A 294 28.84 28.60 -42.62
CA SER A 294 28.52 29.97 -43.02
C SER A 294 27.03 30.26 -42.89
N SER A 295 26.69 31.51 -42.56
CA SER A 295 25.30 32.02 -42.52
C SER A 295 24.59 32.01 -43.88
N ASN A 296 25.30 31.73 -44.98
CA ASN A 296 24.73 31.50 -46.32
C ASN A 296 24.64 30.02 -46.72
N ALA A 297 24.83 29.07 -45.79
CA ALA A 297 24.60 27.65 -46.04
C ALA A 297 23.09 27.37 -46.21
N VAL A 298 22.72 26.59 -47.23
CA VAL A 298 21.33 26.24 -47.54
C VAL A 298 20.82 25.20 -46.53
N SER A 299 19.56 25.33 -46.12
CA SER A 299 18.94 24.52 -45.07
C SER A 299 19.02 23.00 -45.28
N GLY A 300 19.04 22.23 -44.18
CA GLY A 300 19.10 20.76 -44.19
C GLY A 300 20.19 20.21 -43.27
N TYR A 301 21.01 19.28 -43.78
CA TYR A 301 22.12 18.67 -43.03
C TYR A 301 23.41 18.64 -43.87
N ILE A 302 24.56 18.73 -43.19
CA ILE A 302 25.90 18.70 -43.80
C ILE A 302 26.22 17.32 -44.35
N ILE A 303 25.90 16.25 -43.61
CA ILE A 303 26.18 14.87 -43.97
C ILE A 303 24.86 14.08 -43.97
N THR A 304 24.52 13.41 -45.07
CA THR A 304 23.30 12.57 -45.16
C THR A 304 23.62 11.14 -45.61
N GLY A 305 23.26 10.17 -44.77
CA GLY A 305 23.29 8.73 -45.07
C GLY A 305 21.95 8.27 -45.62
N THR A 306 21.88 7.86 -46.89
CA THR A 306 20.60 7.65 -47.60
C THR A 306 20.17 6.20 -47.77
N SER A 307 21.01 5.21 -47.45
CA SER A 307 20.65 3.79 -47.55
C SER A 307 21.30 2.93 -46.47
N GLY A 308 20.70 1.78 -46.18
CA GLY A 308 21.23 0.77 -45.25
C GLY A 308 22.61 0.21 -45.61
N SER A 309 23.15 0.52 -46.79
CA SER A 309 24.52 0.15 -47.20
C SER A 309 25.56 1.27 -46.99
N THR A 310 25.18 2.34 -46.27
CA THR A 310 26.07 3.46 -45.96
C THR A 310 26.62 3.38 -44.54
N GLY A 311 27.79 3.97 -44.32
CA GLY A 311 28.35 4.23 -43.00
C GLY A 311 28.93 5.65 -42.93
N ILE A 312 28.74 6.32 -41.80
CA ILE A 312 29.32 7.64 -41.51
C ILE A 312 30.18 7.52 -40.26
N ILE A 313 31.43 7.97 -40.32
CA ILE A 313 32.34 8.00 -39.16
C ILE A 313 32.88 9.41 -38.96
N ILE A 314 32.81 9.91 -37.74
CA ILE A 314 33.33 11.23 -37.33
C ILE A 314 34.23 11.00 -36.10
N THR A 315 35.48 11.45 -36.15
CA THR A 315 36.48 11.20 -35.10
C THR A 315 37.37 12.39 -34.84
N ASN A 316 37.41 12.88 -33.59
CA ASN A 316 38.17 14.09 -33.20
C ASN A 316 37.77 15.31 -34.05
N CYS A 317 36.49 15.67 -34.06
CA CYS A 317 35.99 16.76 -34.92
C CYS A 317 35.37 17.90 -34.10
N LEU A 318 35.32 19.09 -34.69
CA LEU A 318 34.65 20.27 -34.13
C LEU A 318 33.59 20.77 -35.11
N MET A 319 32.43 21.19 -34.63
CA MET A 319 31.42 21.93 -35.41
C MET A 319 31.29 23.35 -34.83
N GLN A 320 31.46 24.35 -35.68
CA GLN A 320 31.41 25.78 -35.31
C GLN A 320 30.70 26.62 -36.38
N ILE A 321 30.31 27.84 -36.03
CA ILE A 321 29.68 28.81 -36.94
C ILE A 321 30.67 29.92 -37.34
N ALA A 322 30.60 30.39 -38.59
CA ALA A 322 31.51 31.42 -39.11
C ALA A 322 31.26 32.84 -38.54
N SER A 323 30.10 33.03 -37.91
CA SER A 323 29.64 34.29 -37.30
C SER A 323 28.52 33.98 -36.31
N GLU A 324 28.37 34.79 -35.25
CA GLU A 324 27.22 34.75 -34.33
C GLU A 324 25.91 34.99 -35.09
N SER A 325 25.27 33.90 -35.52
CA SER A 325 24.11 33.92 -36.41
C SER A 325 23.40 32.57 -36.40
N THR A 326 22.06 32.60 -36.43
CA THR A 326 21.25 31.38 -36.48
C THR A 326 21.47 30.64 -37.81
N ILE A 327 21.92 29.40 -37.76
CA ILE A 327 22.08 28.53 -38.94
C ILE A 327 20.81 27.72 -39.20
N GLN A 328 20.64 27.24 -40.44
CA GLN A 328 19.53 26.36 -40.83
C GLN A 328 20.01 24.93 -41.17
N THR A 329 21.18 24.53 -40.67
CA THR A 329 21.88 23.33 -41.14
C THR A 329 22.42 22.49 -39.97
N GLY A 330 21.91 21.26 -39.82
CA GLY A 330 22.41 20.28 -38.86
C GLY A 330 23.66 19.54 -39.37
N LEU A 331 24.33 18.76 -38.52
CA LEU A 331 25.55 18.02 -38.91
C LEU A 331 25.23 16.72 -39.66
N VAL A 332 24.45 15.82 -39.07
CA VAL A 332 24.23 14.47 -39.62
C VAL A 332 22.74 14.11 -39.71
N ASN A 333 22.33 13.55 -40.84
CA ASN A 333 21.01 12.94 -41.05
C ASN A 333 21.16 11.49 -41.52
N VAL A 334 20.88 10.53 -40.65
CA VAL A 334 20.90 9.10 -40.96
C VAL A 334 19.50 8.67 -41.39
N ILE A 335 19.23 8.70 -42.70
CA ILE A 335 18.00 8.15 -43.29
C ILE A 335 18.12 6.63 -43.38
N GLY A 336 19.32 6.13 -43.71
CA GLY A 336 19.71 4.74 -43.54
C GLY A 336 21.22 4.59 -43.40
N GLY A 337 21.65 3.43 -42.89
CA GLY A 337 23.07 3.10 -42.68
C GLY A 337 23.56 3.37 -41.25
N THR A 338 24.84 3.11 -40.98
CA THR A 338 25.42 3.26 -39.64
C THR A 338 26.05 4.64 -39.41
N LEU A 339 26.13 5.04 -38.14
CA LEU A 339 26.83 6.27 -37.71
C LEU A 339 27.71 5.96 -36.50
N THR A 340 28.99 6.32 -36.56
CA THR A 340 29.91 6.28 -35.42
C THR A 340 30.51 7.67 -35.22
N ILE A 341 30.35 8.22 -34.02
CA ILE A 341 30.95 9.50 -33.60
C ILE A 341 31.80 9.25 -32.37
N THR A 342 33.04 9.71 -32.38
CA THR A 342 33.97 9.66 -31.24
C THR A 342 34.67 11.01 -31.10
N ASN A 343 34.61 11.63 -29.93
CA ASN A 343 35.23 12.94 -29.69
C ASN A 343 34.80 14.00 -30.74
N LEU A 344 33.49 14.24 -30.82
CA LEU A 344 32.93 15.40 -31.51
C LEU A 344 32.67 16.50 -30.47
N ILE A 345 33.09 17.72 -30.78
CA ILE A 345 32.82 18.93 -30.01
C ILE A 345 31.85 19.82 -30.80
N VAL A 346 30.82 20.33 -30.15
CA VAL A 346 29.82 21.26 -30.72
C VAL A 346 29.47 22.31 -29.68
N GLU A 347 29.83 23.57 -29.93
CA GLU A 347 29.76 24.66 -28.96
C GLU A 347 29.10 25.91 -29.56
N ASP A 348 28.31 26.63 -28.76
CA ASP A 348 27.71 27.95 -29.06
C ASP A 348 26.84 28.02 -30.35
N ILE A 349 26.12 26.94 -30.69
CA ILE A 349 25.30 26.88 -31.92
C ILE A 349 23.83 27.22 -31.66
N THR A 350 23.33 28.28 -32.30
CA THR A 350 21.89 28.50 -32.48
C THR A 350 21.46 28.01 -33.86
N ILE A 351 20.50 27.08 -33.90
CA ILE A 351 19.99 26.42 -35.11
C ILE A 351 18.48 26.63 -35.24
N GLN A 352 17.96 26.74 -36.45
CA GLN A 352 16.52 26.86 -36.73
C GLN A 352 15.98 25.54 -37.29
N SER A 353 14.88 25.04 -36.72
CA SER A 353 14.10 23.85 -37.13
C SER A 353 14.82 22.48 -37.14
N TYR A 354 16.14 22.41 -37.27
CA TYR A 354 16.92 21.17 -37.34
C TYR A 354 17.65 20.88 -36.02
N SER A 355 18.04 19.61 -35.82
CA SER A 355 18.94 19.19 -34.74
C SER A 355 20.37 19.05 -35.26
N ILE A 356 21.36 18.89 -34.37
CA ILE A 356 22.72 18.55 -34.80
C ILE A 356 22.76 17.17 -35.47
N ILE A 357 22.06 16.19 -34.90
CA ILE A 357 22.01 14.80 -35.36
C ILE A 357 20.54 14.39 -35.48
N LYS A 358 20.14 13.88 -36.65
CA LYS A 358 18.85 13.21 -36.85
C LYS A 358 19.04 11.76 -37.27
N VAL A 359 18.29 10.88 -36.62
CA VAL A 359 18.24 9.44 -36.90
C VAL A 359 16.80 9.10 -37.31
N ASN A 360 16.61 8.45 -38.46
CA ASN A 360 15.30 8.12 -39.00
C ASN A 360 15.07 6.59 -39.03
N GLU A 361 13.85 6.20 -39.34
CA GLU A 361 13.33 4.82 -39.37
C GLU A 361 14.24 3.76 -40.04
N GLY A 362 14.98 4.12 -41.09
CA GLY A 362 15.87 3.22 -41.85
C GLY A 362 17.32 3.15 -41.34
N ALA A 363 17.68 3.91 -40.30
CA ALA A 363 19.03 3.94 -39.75
C ALA A 363 19.44 2.59 -39.14
N GLY A 364 20.72 2.25 -39.29
CA GLY A 364 21.35 1.10 -38.65
C GLY A 364 21.79 1.41 -37.22
N GLN A 365 22.86 0.76 -36.78
CA GLN A 365 23.49 1.04 -35.49
C GLN A 365 24.10 2.45 -35.48
N VAL A 366 23.82 3.19 -34.40
CA VAL A 366 24.32 4.55 -34.17
C VAL A 366 25.08 4.55 -32.84
N GLU A 367 26.32 5.02 -32.85
CA GLU A 367 27.20 5.08 -31.69
C GLU A 367 27.81 6.47 -31.56
N ILE A 368 27.71 7.07 -30.38
CA ILE A 368 28.27 8.38 -30.07
C ILE A 368 29.07 8.24 -28.76
N SER A 369 30.32 8.68 -28.77
CA SER A 369 31.30 8.42 -27.71
C SER A 369 32.16 9.64 -27.43
N ASP A 370 32.53 9.85 -26.17
CA ASP A 370 33.54 10.83 -25.73
C ASP A 370 33.31 12.27 -26.25
N SER A 371 32.05 12.66 -26.49
CA SER A 371 31.66 13.87 -27.24
C SER A 371 31.05 14.96 -26.35
N THR A 372 31.25 16.23 -26.71
CA THR A 372 30.80 17.41 -25.95
C THR A 372 29.80 18.24 -26.76
N PHE A 373 28.66 18.55 -26.15
CA PHE A 373 27.61 19.39 -26.74
C PHE A 373 27.24 20.51 -25.75
N GLU A 374 27.62 21.76 -26.05
CA GLU A 374 27.43 22.90 -25.15
C GLU A 374 26.74 24.10 -25.82
N ASN A 375 25.83 24.76 -25.06
CA ASN A 375 25.11 25.98 -25.44
C ASN A 375 24.25 25.86 -26.73
N ILE A 376 23.77 24.65 -27.05
CA ILE A 376 23.08 24.36 -28.32
C ILE A 376 21.57 24.69 -28.25
N SER A 377 21.14 25.66 -29.07
CA SER A 377 19.79 26.23 -29.03
C SER A 377 19.02 25.97 -30.33
N LYS A 378 18.03 25.05 -30.31
CA LYS A 378 17.14 24.79 -31.44
C LYS A 378 15.89 25.66 -31.36
N THR A 379 15.71 26.52 -32.37
CA THR A 379 14.67 27.55 -32.44
C THR A 379 13.52 27.16 -33.38
N GLY A 380 12.30 27.54 -33.01
CA GLY A 380 11.06 27.22 -33.71
C GLY A 380 10.12 26.32 -32.90
N ASP A 381 8.82 26.53 -33.08
CA ASP A 381 7.74 25.85 -32.36
C ASP A 381 7.80 24.32 -32.53
N ASN A 382 7.47 23.59 -31.46
CA ASN A 382 7.47 22.12 -31.37
C ASN A 382 8.84 21.48 -31.62
N GLY A 383 9.93 22.20 -31.30
CA GLY A 383 11.30 21.70 -31.41
C GLY A 383 11.54 20.43 -30.60
N LYS A 384 11.90 19.34 -31.28
CA LYS A 384 12.39 18.08 -30.70
C LYS A 384 13.92 18.12 -30.54
N GLY A 385 14.49 17.80 -29.38
CA GLY A 385 15.92 17.45 -29.18
C GLY A 385 16.95 18.33 -29.90
N SER A 386 17.51 19.37 -29.28
CA SER A 386 18.43 20.30 -29.99
C SER A 386 19.66 19.59 -30.58
N VAL A 387 20.16 18.57 -29.88
CA VAL A 387 21.30 17.77 -30.33
C VAL A 387 20.87 16.53 -31.10
N ILE A 388 19.98 15.70 -30.52
CA ILE A 388 19.58 14.41 -31.10
C ILE A 388 18.06 14.34 -31.25
N GLU A 389 17.59 14.15 -32.49
CA GLU A 389 16.20 13.80 -32.83
C GLU A 389 16.16 12.40 -33.47
N GLY A 390 15.67 11.40 -32.73
CA GLY A 390 15.65 10.00 -33.15
C GLY A 390 14.24 9.44 -33.36
N GLU A 391 13.95 8.92 -34.55
CA GLU A 391 12.73 8.17 -34.87
C GLU A 391 13.10 6.67 -34.98
N LEU A 392 12.81 5.89 -33.93
CA LEU A 392 13.30 4.52 -33.72
C LEU A 392 12.17 3.49 -33.82
N ILE A 393 11.94 3.00 -35.04
CA ILE A 393 10.94 1.96 -35.29
C ILE A 393 11.58 0.56 -35.38
N ASP A 394 10.78 -0.47 -35.63
CA ASP A 394 11.22 -1.87 -35.68
C ASP A 394 12.44 -2.11 -36.58
N THR A 395 12.52 -1.48 -37.75
CA THR A 395 13.64 -1.57 -38.69
C THR A 395 14.91 -0.85 -38.25
N THR A 396 14.81 0.10 -37.32
CA THR A 396 15.93 0.96 -36.91
C THR A 396 16.90 0.20 -36.01
N GLY A 397 18.20 0.43 -36.17
CA GLY A 397 19.21 -0.08 -35.24
C GLY A 397 19.17 0.63 -33.89
N LYS A 398 20.07 0.21 -32.99
CA LYS A 398 20.20 0.79 -31.65
C LYS A 398 21.01 2.10 -31.70
N ILE A 399 20.53 3.14 -31.00
CA ILE A 399 21.38 4.28 -30.62
C ILE A 399 22.09 3.97 -29.30
N THR A 400 23.41 4.09 -29.25
CA THR A 400 24.18 4.10 -28.00
C THR A 400 24.94 5.42 -27.88
N VAL A 401 24.85 6.07 -26.71
CA VAL A 401 25.65 7.24 -26.36
C VAL A 401 26.35 6.96 -25.03
N SER A 402 27.64 7.27 -24.92
CA SER A 402 28.43 7.04 -23.70
C SER A 402 29.56 8.06 -23.55
N SER A 403 30.00 8.31 -22.32
CA SER A 403 31.11 9.22 -21.99
C SER A 403 30.94 10.65 -22.56
N SER A 404 29.71 11.09 -22.78
CA SER A 404 29.39 12.31 -23.55
C SER A 404 28.57 13.29 -22.72
N THR A 405 28.78 14.59 -22.91
CA THR A 405 28.18 15.67 -22.11
C THR A 405 27.20 16.49 -22.93
N PHE A 406 26.10 16.91 -22.30
CA PHE A 406 25.05 17.74 -22.86
C PHE A 406 24.76 18.91 -21.91
N THR A 407 25.35 20.07 -22.20
CA THR A 407 25.32 21.27 -21.35
C THR A 407 24.54 22.40 -22.02
N SER A 408 23.66 23.09 -21.30
CA SER A 408 22.91 24.25 -21.80
C SER A 408 22.11 24.00 -23.10
N CYS A 409 21.75 22.74 -23.37
CA CYS A 409 21.09 22.33 -24.61
C CYS A 409 19.57 22.54 -24.52
N LYS A 410 18.98 23.30 -25.44
CA LYS A 410 17.60 23.78 -25.32
C LYS A 410 16.79 23.81 -26.61
N VAL A 411 15.48 23.63 -26.44
CA VAL A 411 14.42 23.82 -27.45
C VAL A 411 13.45 24.93 -26.99
N ASP A 412 12.37 25.19 -27.73
CA ASP A 412 11.31 26.09 -27.25
C ASP A 412 10.65 25.57 -25.96
N THR A 413 10.51 26.43 -24.95
CA THR A 413 9.99 26.05 -23.62
C THR A 413 8.46 26.05 -23.53
N SER A 414 7.74 26.53 -24.55
CA SER A 414 6.28 26.53 -24.61
C SER A 414 5.69 25.31 -25.33
N THR A 415 6.46 24.69 -26.24
CA THR A 415 6.03 23.63 -27.16
C THR A 415 7.06 22.52 -27.40
N GLY A 416 8.36 22.75 -27.16
CA GLY A 416 9.42 21.80 -27.47
C GLY A 416 9.60 20.66 -26.45
N LEU A 417 10.12 19.52 -26.91
CA LEU A 417 10.26 18.28 -26.16
C LEU A 417 11.69 17.75 -26.28
N GLY A 418 12.37 17.49 -25.15
CA GLY A 418 13.78 17.10 -25.15
C GLY A 418 14.67 18.30 -25.45
N GLY A 419 15.30 18.91 -24.44
CA GLY A 419 16.22 20.03 -24.68
C GLY A 419 17.47 19.57 -25.40
N ALA A 420 18.11 18.51 -24.91
CA ALA A 420 19.23 17.85 -25.60
C ALA A 420 18.77 16.75 -26.55
N ILE A 421 17.98 15.78 -26.05
CA ILE A 421 17.64 14.54 -26.76
C ILE A 421 16.12 14.33 -26.81
N TYR A 422 15.60 14.03 -27.99
CA TYR A 422 14.25 13.51 -28.21
C TYR A 422 14.30 12.17 -28.93
N LEU A 423 13.57 11.18 -28.41
CA LEU A 423 13.31 9.90 -29.06
C LEU A 423 11.81 9.69 -29.31
N ASN A 424 11.47 9.07 -30.43
CA ASN A 424 10.19 8.43 -30.70
C ASN A 424 10.43 6.93 -30.93
N ILE A 425 9.69 6.04 -30.26
CA ILE A 425 9.99 4.60 -30.21
C ILE A 425 8.73 3.76 -30.44
N SER A 426 8.74 2.88 -31.46
CA SER A 426 7.65 1.91 -31.67
C SER A 426 8.03 0.49 -31.23
N ASN A 427 7.20 -0.12 -30.39
CA ASN A 427 7.01 -1.57 -30.19
C ASN A 427 8.25 -2.47 -30.01
N ASN A 428 9.39 -1.93 -29.57
CA ASN A 428 10.60 -2.71 -29.34
C ASN A 428 11.37 -2.29 -28.08
N THR A 429 11.87 -3.28 -27.35
CA THR A 429 12.80 -3.08 -26.23
C THR A 429 14.22 -2.80 -26.75
N ASN A 430 15.09 -2.26 -25.90
CA ASN A 430 16.54 -2.11 -26.15
C ASN A 430 16.96 -1.19 -27.34
N LYS A 431 16.05 -0.35 -27.87
CA LYS A 431 16.32 0.56 -29.01
C LYS A 431 17.32 1.68 -28.72
N PHE A 432 17.59 2.01 -27.45
CA PHE A 432 18.63 2.96 -27.07
C PHE A 432 19.46 2.49 -25.85
N ASN A 433 20.56 3.19 -25.56
CA ASN A 433 21.31 3.12 -24.30
C ASN A 433 22.15 4.38 -24.10
N PHE A 434 21.92 5.14 -23.04
CA PHE A 434 22.66 6.34 -22.67
C PHE A 434 23.44 6.19 -21.34
N THR A 435 23.82 4.96 -20.98
CA THR A 435 24.61 4.71 -19.75
C THR A 435 25.93 5.49 -19.78
N GLY A 436 26.14 6.36 -18.80
CA GLY A 436 27.37 7.15 -18.67
C GLY A 436 27.42 8.40 -19.56
N ILE A 437 26.28 8.99 -19.91
CA ILE A 437 26.22 10.39 -20.38
C ILE A 437 25.79 11.32 -19.25
N GLU A 438 26.14 12.59 -19.38
CA GLU A 438 25.86 13.63 -18.39
C GLU A 438 25.05 14.78 -19.00
N TYR A 439 24.02 15.23 -18.28
CA TYR A 439 23.22 16.41 -18.62
C TYR A 439 23.39 17.53 -17.58
N SER A 440 23.37 18.78 -18.04
CA SER A 440 23.49 19.96 -17.18
C SER A 440 22.80 21.20 -17.79
N VAL A 441 21.91 21.85 -17.06
CA VAL A 441 21.25 23.13 -17.42
C VAL A 441 20.51 23.11 -18.78
N CYS A 442 19.99 21.94 -19.17
CA CYS A 442 19.19 21.80 -20.40
C CYS A 442 17.76 22.37 -20.21
N ASP A 443 17.06 22.74 -21.30
CA ASP A 443 15.72 23.34 -21.18
C ASP A 443 14.73 22.97 -22.31
N ALA A 444 13.48 22.73 -21.93
CA ALA A 444 12.36 22.33 -22.79
C ALA A 444 11.03 22.47 -22.03
N LYS A 445 9.89 22.36 -22.73
CA LYS A 445 8.57 22.29 -22.08
C LYS A 445 8.45 21.05 -21.17
N TYR A 446 8.83 19.90 -21.70
CA TYR A 446 8.85 18.60 -21.03
C TYR A 446 10.12 17.85 -21.41
N GLY A 447 10.72 17.14 -20.46
CA GLY A 447 11.98 16.44 -20.67
C GLY A 447 13.10 17.42 -20.98
N LYS A 448 13.42 18.33 -20.06
CA LYS A 448 14.47 19.36 -20.25
C LYS A 448 15.77 18.77 -20.80
N SER A 449 16.20 17.63 -20.28
CA SER A 449 17.35 16.89 -20.79
C SER A 449 16.95 15.87 -21.87
N LEU A 450 16.01 14.97 -21.54
CA LEU A 450 15.60 13.85 -22.38
C LEU A 450 14.07 13.71 -22.43
N PHE A 451 13.53 13.54 -23.64
CA PHE A 451 12.13 13.17 -23.86
C PHE A 451 12.00 11.89 -24.71
N ILE A 452 11.11 10.98 -24.30
CA ILE A 452 10.80 9.73 -25.02
C ILE A 452 9.29 9.63 -25.32
N ASN A 453 8.88 9.73 -26.58
CA ASN A 453 7.56 9.27 -27.02
C ASN A 453 7.62 7.76 -27.29
N ALA A 454 6.72 6.96 -26.72
CA ALA A 454 6.73 5.51 -26.94
C ALA A 454 5.33 4.88 -26.93
N THR A 455 5.14 3.86 -27.76
CA THR A 455 3.90 3.06 -27.80
C THR A 455 3.69 2.27 -26.51
N ASP A 456 4.76 1.74 -25.91
CA ASP A 456 4.78 1.30 -24.51
C ASP A 456 6.07 1.82 -23.86
N LEU A 457 5.94 2.87 -23.05
CA LEU A 457 7.05 3.58 -22.40
C LEU A 457 7.76 2.69 -21.37
N LYS A 458 7.06 1.70 -20.80
CA LYS A 458 7.66 0.72 -19.88
C LYS A 458 8.51 -0.32 -20.63
N GLN A 459 8.09 -0.74 -21.82
CA GLN A 459 8.90 -1.60 -22.68
C GLN A 459 10.08 -0.86 -23.31
N ALA A 460 9.90 0.41 -23.68
CA ALA A 460 10.97 1.25 -24.23
C ALA A 460 12.19 1.36 -23.29
N ILE A 461 11.97 1.42 -21.97
CA ILE A 461 13.04 1.48 -20.96
C ILE A 461 13.34 0.13 -20.26
N GLN A 462 12.76 -0.97 -20.75
CA GLN A 462 12.86 -2.28 -20.12
C GLN A 462 14.29 -2.81 -20.11
N GLY A 463 14.78 -3.15 -18.91
CA GLY A 463 16.17 -3.51 -18.64
C GLY A 463 16.85 -2.55 -17.66
N SER A 464 16.33 -1.34 -17.51
CA SER A 464 16.72 -0.39 -16.46
C SER A 464 15.98 -0.69 -15.15
N THR A 465 16.72 -0.99 -14.09
CA THR A 465 16.18 -1.15 -12.71
C THR A 465 16.44 0.07 -11.83
N ASP A 466 17.32 0.95 -12.26
CA ASP A 466 17.92 2.05 -11.50
C ASP A 466 17.86 3.40 -12.23
N GLY A 467 17.52 3.41 -13.52
CA GLY A 467 17.48 4.60 -14.38
C GLY A 467 18.70 4.73 -15.31
N ASN A 468 19.78 3.96 -15.12
CA ASN A 468 21.09 4.24 -15.71
C ASN A 468 21.10 4.33 -17.25
N ILE A 469 20.22 3.62 -17.95
CA ILE A 469 20.15 3.68 -19.43
C ILE A 469 19.72 5.06 -19.98
N LEU A 470 19.21 5.95 -19.11
CA LEU A 470 18.69 7.28 -19.47
C LEU A 470 19.77 8.37 -19.44
N GLY A 471 20.94 8.11 -18.87
CA GLY A 471 21.95 9.13 -18.55
C GLY A 471 21.77 9.70 -17.13
N LEU A 472 22.71 10.54 -16.71
CA LEU A 472 22.76 11.15 -15.37
C LEU A 472 22.63 12.68 -15.45
N VAL A 473 21.86 13.28 -14.55
CA VAL A 473 21.75 14.74 -14.41
C VAL A 473 22.78 15.20 -13.36
N CYS A 474 23.69 16.10 -13.71
CA CYS A 474 24.86 16.40 -12.88
C CYS A 474 24.63 17.52 -11.84
N GLU A 475 23.80 18.52 -12.13
CA GLU A 475 23.53 19.57 -11.15
C GLU A 475 22.65 19.06 -10.00
N SER A 476 23.10 19.26 -8.76
CA SER A 476 22.38 18.81 -7.55
C SER A 476 21.02 19.50 -7.35
N GLY A 477 20.79 20.65 -7.97
CA GLY A 477 19.49 21.30 -8.06
C GLY A 477 18.55 20.64 -9.09
N GLU A 478 19.08 20.16 -10.21
CA GLU A 478 18.32 19.52 -11.28
C GLU A 478 18.01 18.05 -10.99
N GLN A 479 18.83 17.36 -10.19
CA GLN A 479 18.62 15.96 -9.77
C GLN A 479 17.28 15.70 -9.05
N GLN A 480 16.64 16.74 -8.52
CA GLN A 480 15.31 16.67 -7.89
C GLN A 480 14.18 17.15 -8.82
N ASP A 481 14.49 17.69 -10.00
CA ASP A 481 13.51 18.21 -10.95
C ASP A 481 12.96 17.10 -11.84
N LEU A 482 11.77 16.62 -11.49
CA LEU A 482 11.05 15.54 -12.17
C LEU A 482 10.81 15.80 -13.67
N ILE A 483 10.90 17.04 -14.15
CA ILE A 483 10.66 17.37 -15.57
C ILE A 483 11.94 17.24 -16.44
N GLN A 484 13.08 16.87 -15.86
CA GLN A 484 14.34 16.65 -16.59
C GLN A 484 14.26 15.52 -17.60
N ILE A 485 13.65 14.40 -17.23
CA ILE A 485 13.61 13.18 -18.03
C ILE A 485 12.17 12.63 -18.04
N MET A 486 11.47 12.80 -19.18
CA MET A 486 10.02 12.55 -19.30
C MET A 486 9.67 11.74 -20.56
N GLY A 487 8.42 11.28 -20.66
CA GLY A 487 7.90 10.67 -21.89
C GLY A 487 6.38 10.61 -21.99
N TYR A 488 5.89 10.14 -23.14
CA TYR A 488 4.49 9.76 -23.38
C TYR A 488 4.39 8.23 -23.53
N ASP A 489 3.28 7.64 -23.08
CA ASP A 489 2.98 6.19 -23.09
C ASP A 489 1.67 5.95 -23.86
N ASN A 490 1.59 4.87 -24.65
CA ASN A 490 0.38 4.50 -25.41
C ASN A 490 -0.19 5.63 -26.29
N ASP A 491 0.69 6.46 -26.88
CA ASP A 491 0.36 7.65 -27.69
C ASP A 491 -0.50 8.72 -26.97
N ASP A 492 -0.59 8.68 -25.64
CA ASP A 492 -1.27 9.73 -24.85
C ASP A 492 -0.40 10.99 -24.72
N LEU A 493 -0.55 11.89 -25.70
CA LEU A 493 0.10 13.19 -25.74
C LEU A 493 -0.45 14.21 -24.72
N SER A 494 -1.42 13.83 -23.88
CA SER A 494 -2.01 14.72 -22.86
C SER A 494 -1.30 14.69 -21.51
N VAL A 495 -0.56 13.61 -21.20
CA VAL A 495 0.15 13.43 -19.92
C VAL A 495 1.62 13.09 -20.14
N ALA A 496 2.50 14.09 -20.00
CA ALA A 496 3.94 13.84 -19.93
C ALA A 496 4.29 13.22 -18.57
N ILE A 497 4.86 12.02 -18.58
CA ILE A 497 5.17 11.20 -17.41
C ILE A 497 6.67 11.35 -17.06
N PRO A 498 7.03 11.77 -15.82
CA PRO A 498 8.40 11.65 -15.32
C PRO A 498 8.88 10.20 -15.33
N LEU A 499 9.96 9.91 -16.04
CA LEU A 499 10.38 8.53 -16.32
C LEU A 499 10.80 7.75 -15.07
N ILE A 500 11.17 8.43 -13.98
CA ILE A 500 11.39 7.86 -12.64
C ILE A 500 10.24 6.95 -12.18
N TYR A 501 8.98 7.29 -12.47
CA TYR A 501 7.80 6.50 -12.07
C TYR A 501 7.51 5.31 -13.00
N VAL A 502 8.23 5.19 -14.12
CA VAL A 502 8.09 4.08 -15.08
C VAL A 502 8.94 2.87 -14.65
N TYR A 503 10.11 3.12 -14.05
CA TYR A 503 11.02 2.07 -13.54
C TYR A 503 11.04 1.87 -12.02
N THR A 504 10.72 2.89 -11.21
CA THR A 504 10.56 2.69 -9.76
C THR A 504 9.26 1.97 -9.40
N SER A 505 9.19 1.42 -8.18
CA SER A 505 7.99 0.76 -7.65
C SER A 505 7.27 1.63 -6.62
N VAL A 506 5.96 1.44 -6.47
CA VAL A 506 5.15 2.13 -5.47
C VAL A 506 5.51 1.59 -4.07
N VAL A 507 6.06 2.47 -3.23
CA VAL A 507 6.60 2.11 -1.90
C VAL A 507 5.54 1.45 -1.03
N SER A 508 5.92 0.34 -0.38
CA SER A 508 5.05 -0.47 0.49
C SER A 508 3.74 -0.96 -0.16
N SER A 509 3.65 -0.91 -1.51
CA SER A 509 2.42 -1.13 -2.28
C SER A 509 1.25 -0.22 -1.87
N VAL A 510 1.52 0.97 -1.33
CA VAL A 510 0.50 1.97 -0.94
C VAL A 510 0.29 2.92 -2.11
N TYR A 511 -0.81 2.78 -2.84
CA TYR A 511 -1.13 3.62 -3.99
C TYR A 511 -1.79 4.91 -3.51
N HIS A 512 -1.08 6.03 -3.66
CA HIS A 512 -1.50 7.33 -3.18
C HIS A 512 -2.52 7.97 -4.12
N VAL A 513 -3.51 8.66 -3.55
CA VAL A 513 -4.57 9.36 -4.29
C VAL A 513 -4.63 10.83 -3.89
N LYS A 514 -4.83 11.73 -4.86
CA LYS A 514 -4.98 13.17 -4.63
C LYS A 514 -6.10 13.75 -5.49
N TYR A 515 -7.03 14.44 -4.86
CA TYR A 515 -8.05 15.23 -5.55
C TYR A 515 -8.44 16.42 -4.69
N ILE A 516 -7.88 17.59 -5.00
CA ILE A 516 -8.20 18.88 -4.35
C ILE A 516 -8.78 19.80 -5.44
N GLN A 517 -9.68 20.73 -5.07
CA GLN A 517 -10.23 21.67 -6.03
C GLN A 517 -9.17 22.68 -6.52
N ASN A 518 -9.43 23.34 -7.65
CA ASN A 518 -8.50 24.19 -8.40
C ASN A 518 -7.36 23.41 -9.10
N ASN A 519 -7.71 22.26 -9.72
CA ASN A 519 -6.83 21.40 -10.53
C ASN A 519 -5.65 20.74 -9.79
N ASP A 520 -5.52 20.87 -8.47
CA ASP A 520 -4.48 20.18 -7.69
C ASP A 520 -4.88 18.72 -7.40
N LYS A 521 -4.72 17.87 -8.41
CA LYS A 521 -5.14 16.46 -8.41
C LYS A 521 -4.04 15.54 -8.95
N GLY A 522 -4.13 14.27 -8.61
CA GLY A 522 -3.38 13.20 -9.27
C GLY A 522 -3.89 12.95 -10.69
N ILE A 523 -3.28 11.98 -11.36
CA ILE A 523 -3.61 11.63 -12.75
C ILE A 523 -3.74 10.12 -12.85
N ASP A 524 -4.90 9.61 -13.27
CA ASP A 524 -5.15 8.17 -13.45
C ASP A 524 -4.45 7.61 -14.69
N ASN A 525 -3.13 7.39 -14.55
CA ASN A 525 -2.25 6.83 -15.57
C ASN A 525 -1.55 5.55 -15.07
N ARG A 526 -1.01 4.77 -16.01
CA ARG A 526 -0.37 3.46 -15.76
C ARG A 526 0.73 3.48 -14.68
N PHE A 527 1.31 4.64 -14.38
CA PHE A 527 2.43 4.84 -13.44
C PHE A 527 2.03 5.63 -12.18
N CYS A 528 0.76 5.93 -11.97
CA CYS A 528 0.30 6.64 -10.77
C CYS A 528 0.32 5.75 -9.50
N GLY A 529 0.41 6.41 -8.35
CA GLY A 529 0.34 5.79 -7.02
C GLY A 529 1.51 6.13 -6.10
N HIS A 530 2.56 6.77 -6.62
CA HIS A 530 3.64 7.32 -5.80
C HIS A 530 3.16 8.56 -5.05
N LEU A 531 3.73 8.87 -3.88
CA LEU A 531 3.34 10.05 -3.09
C LEU A 531 3.46 11.35 -3.90
N SER A 532 4.51 11.47 -4.73
CA SER A 532 4.78 12.60 -5.63
C SER A 532 4.22 12.43 -7.05
N TRP A 533 3.52 11.32 -7.33
CA TRP A 533 2.79 11.08 -8.59
C TRP A 533 1.52 10.24 -8.31
N PRO A 534 0.54 10.82 -7.56
CA PRO A 534 -0.62 10.09 -7.10
C PRO A 534 -1.64 9.86 -8.22
N CYS A 535 -2.51 8.87 -8.01
CA CYS A 535 -3.69 8.66 -8.84
C CYS A 535 -4.76 9.73 -8.54
N GLU A 536 -5.69 9.93 -9.48
CA GLU A 536 -6.83 10.82 -9.33
C GLU A 536 -7.98 10.17 -8.53
N THR A 537 -8.21 8.86 -8.70
CA THR A 537 -9.33 8.14 -8.08
C THR A 537 -8.92 6.96 -7.18
N ILE A 538 -9.78 6.61 -6.22
CA ILE A 538 -9.60 5.44 -5.33
C ILE A 538 -9.83 4.16 -6.11
N ILE A 539 -10.83 4.14 -7.00
CA ILE A 539 -11.11 2.99 -7.88
C ILE A 539 -9.88 2.66 -8.75
N TYR A 540 -9.24 3.66 -9.35
CA TYR A 540 -8.07 3.43 -10.19
C TYR A 540 -6.85 2.97 -9.38
N ALA A 541 -6.57 3.58 -8.21
CA ALA A 541 -5.51 3.12 -7.30
C ALA A 541 -5.66 1.65 -6.86
N ILE A 542 -6.89 1.21 -6.58
CA ILE A 542 -7.22 -0.20 -6.29
C ILE A 542 -6.93 -1.10 -7.51
N SER A 543 -7.18 -0.62 -8.74
CA SER A 543 -6.86 -1.37 -9.96
C SER A 543 -5.34 -1.48 -10.21
N ARG A 544 -4.57 -0.43 -9.91
CA ARG A 544 -3.09 -0.43 -10.06
C ARG A 544 -2.42 -1.44 -9.12
N SER A 545 -3.04 -1.73 -7.98
CA SER A 545 -2.61 -2.75 -7.01
C SER A 545 -2.75 -4.21 -7.49
N GLY A 546 -3.04 -4.48 -8.77
CA GLY A 546 -2.82 -5.76 -9.46
C GLY A 546 -3.36 -7.01 -8.73
N SER A 547 -2.47 -7.98 -8.47
CA SER A 547 -2.78 -9.25 -7.79
C SER A 547 -2.59 -9.24 -6.26
N ALA A 548 -2.24 -8.11 -5.64
CA ALA A 548 -2.00 -8.03 -4.20
C ALA A 548 -3.23 -8.49 -3.37
N THR A 549 -2.99 -9.22 -2.28
CA THR A 549 -4.03 -9.79 -1.39
C THR A 549 -4.76 -8.74 -0.54
N GLU A 550 -4.14 -7.58 -0.36
CA GLU A 550 -4.69 -6.37 0.24
C GLU A 550 -4.39 -5.18 -0.67
N LYS A 551 -5.40 -4.34 -0.91
CA LYS A 551 -5.34 -3.15 -1.76
C LYS A 551 -5.15 -1.92 -0.87
N LYS A 552 -3.94 -1.39 -0.80
CA LYS A 552 -3.60 -0.26 0.08
C LYS A 552 -3.70 1.06 -0.66
N VAL A 553 -4.56 1.95 -0.17
CA VAL A 553 -4.78 3.29 -0.71
C VAL A 553 -4.34 4.33 0.30
N GLY A 554 -3.36 5.17 -0.07
CA GLY A 554 -2.86 6.28 0.73
C GLY A 554 -3.62 7.57 0.40
N ILE A 555 -4.48 8.04 1.28
CA ILE A 555 -5.17 9.32 1.13
C ILE A 555 -4.16 10.45 1.31
N ILE A 556 -3.92 11.27 0.29
CA ILE A 556 -3.27 12.58 0.48
C ILE A 556 -4.30 13.52 1.09
N THR A 557 -3.95 14.14 2.21
CA THR A 557 -4.90 14.88 3.05
C THR A 557 -5.60 15.99 2.27
N GLY A 558 -6.94 16.04 2.38
CA GLY A 558 -7.78 16.94 1.58
C GLY A 558 -8.35 16.30 0.30
N TYR A 559 -8.22 14.99 0.11
CA TYR A 559 -8.85 14.26 -1.00
C TYR A 559 -10.39 14.36 -0.95
N GLN A 560 -11.02 14.76 -2.05
CA GLN A 560 -12.49 14.78 -2.20
C GLN A 560 -13.02 13.55 -2.94
N MET A 561 -13.80 12.72 -2.26
CA MET A 561 -14.46 11.57 -2.85
C MET A 561 -15.68 12.00 -3.68
N LYS A 562 -15.60 11.79 -5.00
CA LYS A 562 -16.66 12.12 -5.98
C LYS A 562 -17.31 10.90 -6.63
N GLU A 563 -16.87 9.70 -6.27
CA GLU A 563 -17.29 8.42 -6.81
C GLU A 563 -17.92 7.53 -5.71
N THR A 564 -18.72 6.54 -6.12
CA THR A 564 -19.16 5.47 -5.22
C THR A 564 -18.27 4.25 -5.43
N LEU A 565 -17.51 3.85 -4.41
CA LEU A 565 -16.74 2.61 -4.44
C LEU A 565 -17.68 1.42 -4.19
N SER A 566 -17.90 0.61 -5.22
CA SER A 566 -18.77 -0.58 -5.18
C SER A 566 -17.97 -1.85 -5.48
N HIS A 567 -18.08 -2.89 -4.63
CA HIS A 567 -17.45 -4.18 -4.91
C HIS A 567 -18.15 -5.39 -4.26
N SER A 568 -17.96 -6.59 -4.83
CA SER A 568 -18.73 -7.80 -4.48
C SER A 568 -17.92 -9.11 -4.30
N THR A 569 -16.61 -9.17 -4.57
CA THR A 569 -15.87 -10.44 -4.40
C THR A 569 -15.42 -10.64 -2.95
N SER A 570 -15.84 -11.76 -2.35
CA SER A 570 -15.55 -12.17 -0.97
C SER A 570 -14.06 -12.26 -0.60
N SER A 571 -13.16 -12.27 -1.59
CA SER A 571 -11.71 -12.35 -1.45
C SER A 571 -10.98 -11.00 -1.47
N LEU A 572 -11.64 -9.88 -1.78
CA LEU A 572 -10.96 -8.58 -1.87
C LEU A 572 -10.83 -7.94 -0.48
N ASN A 573 -9.62 -7.55 -0.10
CA ASN A 573 -9.39 -6.72 1.08
C ASN A 573 -8.88 -5.35 0.62
N ILE A 574 -9.50 -4.28 1.09
CA ILE A 574 -9.15 -2.89 0.81
C ILE A 574 -8.78 -2.22 2.13
N LEU A 575 -7.61 -1.59 2.19
CA LEU A 575 -7.17 -0.75 3.31
C LEU A 575 -7.03 0.68 2.81
N ILE A 576 -7.94 1.56 3.26
CA ILE A 576 -7.84 2.99 3.10
C ILE A 576 -7.14 3.54 4.33
N GLN A 577 -6.04 4.26 4.12
CA GLN A 577 -5.20 4.78 5.19
C GLN A 577 -4.65 6.16 4.85
N ASN A 578 -3.98 6.79 5.81
CA ASN A 578 -3.17 7.97 5.56
C ASN A 578 -2.03 7.73 4.55
N SER A 579 -1.51 8.83 4.00
CA SER A 579 -0.29 8.80 3.18
C SER A 579 0.94 8.37 3.98
N LEU A 580 1.92 7.81 3.27
CA LEU A 580 3.28 7.66 3.76
C LEU A 580 3.95 9.05 3.89
N ASP A 581 5.01 9.14 4.69
CA ASP A 581 5.87 10.32 4.72
C ASP A 581 6.78 10.42 3.48
N SER A 582 7.57 11.49 3.40
CA SER A 582 8.55 11.71 2.32
C SER A 582 9.66 10.65 2.26
N ASN A 583 9.81 9.82 3.30
CA ASN A 583 10.78 8.72 3.40
C ASN A 583 10.13 7.36 3.09
N GLY A 584 8.85 7.33 2.69
CA GLY A 584 8.09 6.13 2.40
C GLY A 584 7.64 5.33 3.64
N GLN A 585 7.62 5.96 4.82
CA GLN A 585 7.27 5.34 6.09
C GLN A 585 5.80 5.61 6.48
N SER A 586 5.17 4.65 7.16
CA SER A 586 3.84 4.84 7.73
C SER A 586 3.86 5.85 8.88
N THR A 587 2.86 6.72 8.95
CA THR A 587 2.69 7.69 10.05
C THR A 587 1.43 7.41 10.86
N THR A 588 1.27 8.06 12.01
CA THR A 588 0.02 8.09 12.79
C THR A 588 -0.79 9.37 12.57
N ILE A 589 -0.38 10.22 11.61
CA ILE A 589 -1.04 11.50 11.34
C ILE A 589 -2.23 11.25 10.42
N SER A 590 -3.44 11.53 10.89
CA SER A 590 -4.65 11.23 10.13
C SER A 590 -4.79 12.10 8.88
N SER A 591 -5.09 11.47 7.74
CA SER A 591 -5.37 12.18 6.49
C SER A 591 -6.86 12.47 6.35
N ILE A 592 -7.20 13.67 5.87
CA ILE A 592 -8.59 14.09 5.66
C ILE A 592 -9.10 13.51 4.33
N LEU A 593 -10.17 12.74 4.44
CA LEU A 593 -10.99 12.21 3.35
C LEU A 593 -12.34 12.96 3.38
N MET A 594 -12.54 13.87 2.44
CA MET A 594 -13.81 14.60 2.29
C MET A 594 -14.83 13.74 1.55
N ILE A 595 -15.98 13.52 2.17
CA ILE A 595 -17.12 12.76 1.65
C ILE A 595 -18.17 13.75 1.13
N GLY A 596 -18.21 13.91 -0.20
CA GLY A 596 -19.22 14.70 -0.89
C GLY A 596 -20.52 13.94 -1.15
N ILE A 597 -21.47 14.58 -1.83
CA ILE A 597 -22.82 14.04 -2.14
C ILE A 597 -22.75 12.63 -2.76
N ALA A 598 -21.81 12.41 -3.70
CA ALA A 598 -21.64 11.13 -4.40
C ALA A 598 -20.73 10.11 -3.67
N GLY A 599 -20.10 10.52 -2.56
CA GLY A 599 -19.21 9.67 -1.77
C GLY A 599 -20.00 8.58 -1.03
N LYS A 600 -19.76 7.32 -1.41
CA LYS A 600 -20.35 6.13 -0.76
C LYS A 600 -19.43 4.92 -0.95
N PHE A 601 -19.43 4.04 0.05
CA PHE A 601 -18.75 2.74 0.04
C PHE A 601 -19.83 1.64 0.11
N THR A 602 -19.99 0.86 -0.95
CA THR A 602 -21.02 -0.20 -1.03
C THR A 602 -20.35 -1.55 -1.26
N ILE A 603 -20.34 -2.41 -0.24
CA ILE A 603 -19.66 -3.70 -0.31
C ILE A 603 -20.62 -4.86 -0.05
N SER A 604 -20.58 -5.85 -0.94
CA SER A 604 -21.33 -7.12 -0.83
C SER A 604 -20.43 -8.34 -0.69
N GLY A 605 -19.14 -8.14 -0.40
CA GLY A 605 -18.22 -9.16 0.06
C GLY A 605 -16.80 -8.64 0.22
N GLY A 606 -16.01 -9.31 1.05
CA GLY A 606 -14.62 -8.95 1.33
C GLY A 606 -14.48 -7.98 2.51
N THR A 607 -13.28 -7.42 2.67
CA THR A 607 -12.94 -6.52 3.78
C THR A 607 -12.74 -5.08 3.29
N LEU A 608 -13.36 -4.12 3.95
CA LEU A 608 -13.04 -2.70 3.84
C LEU A 608 -12.56 -2.18 5.20
N SER A 609 -11.30 -1.77 5.25
CA SER A 609 -10.64 -1.25 6.44
C SER A 609 -10.29 0.23 6.27
N PHE A 610 -10.54 1.03 7.30
CA PHE A 610 -10.06 2.40 7.45
C PHE A 610 -9.09 2.49 8.63
N ASN A 611 -7.91 3.10 8.44
CA ASN A 611 -6.96 3.39 9.51
C ASN A 611 -6.44 4.83 9.42
N TYR A 612 -6.17 5.50 10.54
CA TYR A 612 -5.66 6.89 10.60
C TYR A 612 -6.29 7.84 9.55
N THR A 613 -7.62 7.85 9.47
CA THR A 613 -8.36 8.63 8.47
C THR A 613 -9.40 9.50 9.15
N THR A 614 -9.47 10.77 8.76
CA THR A 614 -10.52 11.70 9.15
C THR A 614 -11.56 11.75 8.03
N LEU A 615 -12.68 11.06 8.21
CA LEU A 615 -13.82 11.09 7.30
C LEU A 615 -14.65 12.35 7.60
N GLN A 616 -14.43 13.40 6.80
CA GLN A 616 -15.12 14.68 6.93
C GLN A 616 -16.29 14.74 5.94
N ILE A 617 -17.52 14.88 6.44
CA ILE A 617 -18.70 15.02 5.58
C ILE A 617 -18.88 16.50 5.23
N ASP A 618 -18.76 16.83 3.94
CA ASP A 618 -18.72 18.22 3.48
C ASP A 618 -20.09 18.79 3.06
N ASN A 619 -21.10 17.94 2.86
CA ASN A 619 -22.40 18.34 2.33
C ASN A 619 -23.55 17.43 2.80
N ALA A 620 -24.75 17.98 2.91
CA ALA A 620 -25.98 17.27 3.24
C ALA A 620 -26.54 16.52 2.03
N GLY A 621 -25.86 15.42 1.65
CA GLY A 621 -26.39 14.47 0.66
C GLY A 621 -27.75 13.88 1.07
N THR A 622 -28.52 13.42 0.09
CA THR A 622 -29.90 12.93 0.27
C THR A 622 -29.95 11.41 0.44
N GLY A 623 -30.19 10.93 1.67
CA GLY A 623 -30.45 9.53 1.97
C GLY A 623 -29.24 8.59 1.85
N ASP A 624 -29.46 7.34 2.27
CA ASP A 624 -28.47 6.25 2.40
C ASP A 624 -27.28 6.51 3.34
N TYR A 625 -26.77 5.44 3.94
CA TYR A 625 -25.54 5.47 4.74
C TYR A 625 -24.30 5.69 3.87
N ILE A 626 -23.20 6.18 4.47
CA ILE A 626 -21.92 6.41 3.78
C ILE A 626 -21.20 5.09 3.49
N ILE A 627 -21.24 4.15 4.41
CA ILE A 627 -20.71 2.78 4.28
C ILE A 627 -21.88 1.81 4.40
N THR A 628 -22.08 0.92 3.43
CA THR A 628 -23.13 -0.11 3.45
C THR A 628 -22.55 -1.49 3.19
N GLY A 629 -22.73 -2.42 4.14
CA GLY A 629 -22.31 -3.83 4.03
C GLY A 629 -23.50 -4.78 3.90
N SER A 630 -23.45 -5.74 2.96
CA SER A 630 -24.66 -6.45 2.51
C SER A 630 -24.59 -7.97 2.31
N THR A 631 -23.56 -8.68 2.78
CA THR A 631 -23.55 -10.17 2.84
C THR A 631 -22.71 -10.72 4.00
N VAL A 632 -22.94 -11.98 4.40
CA VAL A 632 -22.17 -12.74 5.40
C VAL A 632 -20.65 -12.69 5.21
N SER A 633 -20.19 -12.48 3.96
CA SER A 633 -18.77 -12.40 3.61
C SER A 633 -18.17 -11.00 3.78
N THR A 634 -18.97 -10.03 4.23
CA THR A 634 -18.61 -8.62 4.37
C THR A 634 -17.97 -8.33 5.72
N LYS A 635 -16.88 -7.58 5.72
CA LYS A 635 -16.19 -7.11 6.92
C LYS A 635 -15.89 -5.61 6.80
N ILE A 636 -16.36 -4.83 7.76
CA ILE A 636 -16.04 -3.40 7.88
C ILE A 636 -15.15 -3.23 9.11
N SER A 637 -14.01 -2.57 8.96
CA SER A 637 -13.08 -2.26 10.07
C SER A 637 -12.73 -0.78 10.08
N ILE A 638 -12.79 -0.15 11.24
CA ILE A 638 -12.43 1.26 11.44
C ILE A 638 -11.54 1.34 12.69
N GLU A 639 -10.27 1.69 12.52
CA GLU A 639 -9.29 1.84 13.61
C GLU A 639 -8.65 3.23 13.59
N ASN A 640 -8.45 3.86 14.75
CA ASN A 640 -7.74 5.15 14.88
C ASN A 640 -8.31 6.29 14.00
N CYS A 641 -9.59 6.23 13.64
CA CYS A 641 -10.23 7.16 12.70
C CYS A 641 -11.05 8.23 13.41
N THR A 642 -11.34 9.32 12.71
CA THR A 642 -12.27 10.36 13.16
C THR A 642 -13.38 10.55 12.13
N MET A 643 -14.64 10.55 12.56
CA MET A 643 -15.78 11.01 11.78
C MET A 643 -16.18 12.40 12.28
N THR A 644 -16.32 13.35 11.36
CA THR A 644 -16.75 14.72 11.66
C THR A 644 -17.57 15.28 10.51
N MET A 645 -18.39 16.29 10.80
CA MET A 645 -19.13 17.06 9.81
C MET A 645 -18.54 18.46 9.68
N THR A 646 -18.66 19.07 8.50
CA THR A 646 -18.48 20.52 8.37
C THR A 646 -19.51 21.24 9.26
N SER A 647 -19.04 22.20 10.07
CA SER A 647 -19.82 22.83 11.14
C SER A 647 -21.13 23.45 10.65
N GLY A 648 -22.22 23.23 11.39
CA GLY A 648 -23.54 23.81 11.12
C GLY A 648 -24.38 23.05 10.08
N LEU A 649 -23.88 21.97 9.50
CA LEU A 649 -24.68 21.06 8.67
C LEU A 649 -25.57 20.16 9.54
N THR A 650 -26.68 19.71 8.97
CA THR A 650 -27.44 18.52 9.41
C THR A 650 -27.53 17.56 8.23
N ILE A 651 -27.09 16.32 8.38
CA ILE A 651 -27.08 15.32 7.29
C ILE A 651 -28.33 14.44 7.32
N THR A 652 -28.76 13.96 6.15
CA THR A 652 -29.84 12.95 6.03
C THR A 652 -29.29 11.54 5.79
N ARG A 653 -27.99 11.34 6.07
CA ARG A 653 -27.20 10.13 5.82
C ARG A 653 -26.56 9.65 7.11
N GLY A 654 -26.71 8.38 7.45
CA GLY A 654 -25.93 7.75 8.51
C GLY A 654 -24.51 7.41 8.05
N PHE A 655 -23.67 6.96 8.98
CA PHE A 655 -22.29 6.61 8.68
C PHE A 655 -22.16 5.18 8.18
N ILE A 656 -22.70 4.20 8.91
CA ILE A 656 -22.58 2.76 8.59
C ILE A 656 -23.94 2.07 8.67
N GLU A 657 -24.33 1.36 7.63
CA GLU A 657 -25.37 0.33 7.69
C GLU A 657 -24.77 -1.04 7.43
N LEU A 658 -24.89 -1.94 8.40
CA LEU A 658 -24.57 -3.35 8.27
C LEU A 658 -25.88 -4.13 8.14
N ASN A 659 -26.17 -4.59 6.92
CA ASN A 659 -27.28 -5.52 6.68
C ASN A 659 -26.93 -6.94 7.08
N ASP A 660 -25.70 -7.35 6.79
CA ASP A 660 -25.17 -8.70 6.94
C ASP A 660 -23.62 -8.64 6.94
N GLY A 661 -22.96 -9.59 7.59
CA GLY A 661 -21.51 -9.63 7.80
C GLY A 661 -21.07 -9.20 9.21
N THR A 662 -19.91 -8.54 9.30
CA THR A 662 -19.30 -8.10 10.58
C THR A 662 -18.78 -6.66 10.53
N LEU A 663 -18.79 -5.99 11.68
CA LEU A 663 -18.29 -4.62 11.86
C LEU A 663 -17.39 -4.53 13.09
N SER A 664 -16.24 -3.87 12.96
CA SER A 664 -15.35 -3.51 14.07
C SER A 664 -15.05 -2.01 14.03
N ILE A 665 -15.28 -1.32 15.15
CA ILE A 665 -14.88 0.09 15.35
C ILE A 665 -14.01 0.15 16.60
N SER A 666 -12.80 0.70 16.47
CA SER A 666 -11.85 0.74 17.59
C SER A 666 -11.02 2.02 17.62
N LYS A 667 -10.73 2.52 18.83
CA LYS A 667 -9.91 3.73 19.07
C LYS A 667 -10.35 4.95 18.25
N SER A 668 -11.64 5.06 17.93
CA SER A 668 -12.14 6.00 16.93
C SER A 668 -13.10 7.02 17.56
N LEU A 669 -13.12 8.23 16.99
CA LEU A 669 -13.92 9.36 17.47
C LEU A 669 -15.02 9.71 16.46
N VAL A 670 -16.26 9.80 16.91
CA VAL A 670 -17.36 10.45 16.18
C VAL A 670 -17.76 11.68 16.97
N ASN A 671 -17.63 12.87 16.38
CA ASN A 671 -17.87 14.13 17.09
C ASN A 671 -18.67 15.15 16.27
N ASN A 672 -19.56 15.89 16.93
CA ASN A 672 -20.34 17.01 16.38
C ASN A 672 -21.17 16.58 15.15
N VAL A 673 -22.01 15.56 15.31
CA VAL A 673 -22.82 14.97 14.23
C VAL A 673 -24.29 15.28 14.44
N ASN A 674 -24.84 16.16 13.59
CA ASN A 674 -26.27 16.44 13.53
C ASN A 674 -26.89 15.64 12.37
N ILE A 675 -27.80 14.73 12.68
CA ILE A 675 -28.39 13.80 11.71
C ILE A 675 -29.92 13.85 11.77
N SER A 676 -30.60 13.68 10.63
CA SER A 676 -32.06 13.69 10.54
C SER A 676 -32.58 12.43 9.86
N GLY A 677 -33.56 11.78 10.50
CA GLY A 677 -34.22 10.55 10.02
C GLY A 677 -33.39 9.26 10.06
N GLN A 678 -32.12 9.32 10.47
CA GLN A 678 -31.20 8.18 10.54
C GLN A 678 -30.36 8.24 11.83
N SER A 679 -29.76 7.10 12.20
CA SER A 679 -28.75 6.99 13.26
C SER A 679 -27.34 6.99 12.65
N VAL A 680 -26.29 7.20 13.43
CA VAL A 680 -24.90 7.10 12.91
C VAL A 680 -24.60 5.68 12.43
N ILE A 681 -24.98 4.67 13.21
CA ILE A 681 -24.78 3.24 12.91
C ILE A 681 -26.14 2.55 12.90
N LYS A 682 -26.41 1.79 11.84
CA LYS A 682 -27.58 0.90 11.72
C LYS A 682 -27.12 -0.54 11.55
N VAL A 683 -27.67 -1.42 12.37
CA VAL A 683 -27.38 -2.86 12.37
C VAL A 683 -28.70 -3.58 12.11
N ASN A 684 -28.88 -4.14 10.91
CA ASN A 684 -30.09 -4.90 10.58
C ASN A 684 -29.90 -6.39 10.92
N ASN A 685 -30.99 -7.14 10.84
CA ASN A 685 -31.11 -8.49 11.37
C ASN A 685 -30.18 -9.58 10.79
N GLY A 686 -29.54 -9.35 9.65
CA GLY A 686 -28.54 -10.27 9.10
C GLY A 686 -27.14 -10.10 9.70
N ALA A 687 -26.89 -9.02 10.45
CA ALA A 687 -25.59 -8.77 11.05
C ALA A 687 -25.19 -9.86 12.05
N GLY A 688 -23.96 -10.37 11.90
CA GLY A 688 -23.37 -11.36 12.81
C GLY A 688 -22.78 -10.70 14.05
N ASN A 689 -21.46 -10.49 14.05
CA ASN A 689 -20.74 -9.89 15.16
C ASN A 689 -20.38 -8.42 14.89
N VAL A 690 -20.75 -7.54 15.81
CA VAL A 690 -20.42 -6.11 15.81
C VAL A 690 -19.67 -5.77 17.09
N ILE A 691 -18.47 -5.22 16.97
CA ILE A 691 -17.62 -4.84 18.11
C ILE A 691 -17.29 -3.35 18.05
N ILE A 692 -17.45 -2.67 19.18
CA ILE A 692 -17.03 -1.29 19.41
C ILE A 692 -16.12 -1.27 20.65
N SER A 693 -14.91 -0.73 20.53
CA SER A 693 -13.91 -0.70 21.62
C SER A 693 -13.11 0.59 21.72
N GLY A 694 -12.89 1.09 22.93
CA GLY A 694 -12.10 2.32 23.20
C GLY A 694 -12.47 3.50 22.30
N SER A 695 -13.74 3.63 21.93
CA SER A 695 -14.22 4.58 20.93
C SER A 695 -15.21 5.57 21.55
N THR A 696 -15.17 6.82 21.10
CA THR A 696 -15.94 7.91 21.67
C THR A 696 -16.95 8.45 20.67
N PHE A 697 -18.19 8.61 21.13
CA PHE A 697 -19.29 9.22 20.39
C PHE A 697 -19.73 10.45 21.18
N SER A 698 -19.50 11.64 20.65
CA SER A 698 -19.68 12.90 21.40
C SER A 698 -20.46 13.96 20.61
N ASN A 699 -21.41 14.62 21.26
CA ASN A 699 -22.22 15.70 20.68
C ASN A 699 -22.93 15.23 19.40
N ILE A 700 -23.82 14.25 19.54
CA ILE A 700 -24.52 13.60 18.42
C ILE A 700 -26.01 13.77 18.61
N GLN A 701 -26.63 14.58 17.73
CA GLN A 701 -28.07 14.90 17.79
C GLN A 701 -28.81 14.29 16.60
N GLN A 702 -29.78 13.43 16.87
CA GLN A 702 -30.69 12.85 15.90
C GLN A 702 -32.08 13.50 15.98
N SER A 703 -32.57 14.00 14.85
CA SER A 703 -33.90 14.62 14.71
C SER A 703 -34.85 13.85 13.77
N GLY A 704 -36.15 14.12 13.90
CA GLY A 704 -37.21 13.50 13.11
C GLY A 704 -37.41 12.00 13.40
N ILE A 705 -37.96 11.27 12.42
CA ILE A 705 -38.40 9.86 12.54
C ILE A 705 -37.27 8.81 12.67
N GLY A 706 -36.06 9.23 13.02
CA GLY A 706 -34.96 8.32 13.30
C GLY A 706 -35.13 7.59 14.63
N ASN A 707 -34.26 6.61 14.86
CA ASN A 707 -34.10 5.92 16.12
C ASN A 707 -32.89 6.49 16.88
N GLY A 708 -32.59 5.95 18.07
CA GLY A 708 -31.45 6.34 18.93
C GLY A 708 -30.18 6.78 18.21
N SER A 709 -29.58 7.89 18.66
CA SER A 709 -28.81 8.78 17.77
C SER A 709 -27.54 8.15 17.20
N VAL A 710 -26.87 7.31 17.98
CA VAL A 710 -25.61 6.66 17.59
C VAL A 710 -25.86 5.27 17.00
N ILE A 711 -26.67 4.44 17.65
CA ILE A 711 -26.88 3.04 17.25
C ILE A 711 -28.37 2.69 17.22
N ASN A 712 -28.81 2.18 16.07
CA ASN A 712 -30.10 1.53 15.87
C ASN A 712 -29.87 0.07 15.46
N ALA A 713 -30.17 -0.90 16.33
CA ALA A 713 -29.84 -2.30 16.10
C ALA A 713 -31.04 -3.26 16.22
N GLN A 714 -31.16 -4.16 15.24
CA GLN A 714 -32.03 -5.33 15.26
C GLN A 714 -31.15 -6.58 15.38
N LEU A 715 -31.17 -7.22 16.55
CA LEU A 715 -30.30 -8.36 16.86
C LEU A 715 -31.14 -9.64 16.91
N GLN A 716 -30.98 -10.52 15.91
CA GLN A 716 -31.68 -11.80 15.84
C GLN A 716 -30.81 -12.95 16.37
N PHE A 717 -31.33 -14.18 16.36
CA PHE A 717 -30.62 -15.36 16.86
C PHE A 717 -29.23 -15.53 16.22
N GLY A 718 -28.18 -15.38 17.03
CA GLY A 718 -26.78 -15.42 16.60
C GLY A 718 -26.14 -14.05 16.34
N SER A 719 -26.91 -12.97 16.27
CA SER A 719 -26.39 -11.60 16.25
C SER A 719 -25.84 -11.20 17.62
N LEU A 720 -24.64 -10.61 17.64
CA LEU A 720 -23.98 -10.10 18.84
C LEU A 720 -23.48 -8.67 18.60
N LEU A 721 -23.92 -7.73 19.44
CA LEU A 721 -23.33 -6.38 19.54
C LEU A 721 -22.59 -6.27 20.88
N THR A 722 -21.29 -6.01 20.83
CA THR A 722 -20.43 -5.84 22.01
C THR A 722 -19.78 -4.46 22.01
N ILE A 723 -19.97 -3.70 23.10
CA ILE A 723 -19.40 -2.36 23.28
C ILE A 723 -18.60 -2.36 24.59
N LYS A 724 -17.29 -2.11 24.50
CA LYS A 724 -16.35 -2.37 25.60
C LYS A 724 -15.10 -1.48 25.61
N ASP A 725 -14.12 -1.84 26.44
CA ASP A 725 -12.79 -1.23 26.55
C ASP A 725 -12.83 0.30 26.76
N SER A 726 -13.66 0.79 27.69
CA SER A 726 -13.80 2.23 27.99
C SER A 726 -14.26 3.09 26.80
N SER A 727 -15.11 2.53 25.94
CA SER A 727 -15.90 3.32 24.99
C SER A 727 -16.84 4.29 25.72
N SER A 728 -17.19 5.41 25.10
CA SER A 728 -17.97 6.49 25.74
C SER A 728 -19.00 7.12 24.79
N PHE A 729 -20.16 7.49 25.35
CA PHE A 729 -21.25 8.19 24.68
C PHE A 729 -21.55 9.47 25.47
N MET A 730 -21.30 10.65 24.90
CA MET A 730 -21.40 11.93 25.60
C MET A 730 -22.28 12.90 24.80
N ASN A 731 -23.28 13.52 25.44
CA ASN A 731 -24.23 14.43 24.78
C ASN A 731 -24.87 13.79 23.52
N CYS A 732 -25.30 12.52 23.63
CA CYS A 732 -26.01 11.81 22.57
C CYS A 732 -27.53 11.99 22.76
N ILE A 733 -28.17 12.66 21.79
CA ILE A 733 -29.56 13.12 21.90
C ILE A 733 -30.39 12.57 20.74
N SER A 734 -31.55 11.99 21.05
CA SER A 734 -32.53 11.51 20.06
C SER A 734 -33.90 12.12 20.32
N GLU A 735 -34.54 12.66 19.27
CA GLU A 735 -35.93 13.12 19.34
C GLU A 735 -36.96 11.98 19.49
N THR A 736 -36.53 10.71 19.54
CA THR A 736 -37.38 9.54 19.75
C THR A 736 -37.00 8.77 21.02
N ALA A 737 -36.20 7.71 20.93
CA ALA A 737 -35.93 6.80 22.06
C ALA A 737 -34.49 6.27 22.04
N GLY A 738 -33.91 6.07 23.23
CA GLY A 738 -32.54 5.58 23.36
C GLY A 738 -31.51 6.63 22.91
N GLY A 739 -31.28 7.66 23.72
CA GLY A 739 -30.55 8.88 23.28
C GLY A 739 -29.21 8.61 22.62
N ALA A 740 -28.49 7.57 23.06
CA ALA A 740 -27.36 6.99 22.34
C ALA A 740 -27.74 5.73 21.54
N ILE A 741 -28.45 4.77 22.15
CA ILE A 741 -28.67 3.42 21.60
C ILE A 741 -30.15 3.02 21.68
N GLN A 742 -30.72 2.61 20.54
CA GLN A 742 -32.02 1.94 20.47
C GLN A 742 -31.87 0.53 19.90
N THR A 743 -32.46 -0.47 20.55
CA THR A 743 -32.35 -1.88 20.16
C THR A 743 -33.67 -2.65 20.16
N VAL A 744 -33.78 -3.61 19.25
CA VAL A 744 -34.75 -4.71 19.28
C VAL A 744 -33.96 -6.02 19.26
N ILE A 745 -34.08 -6.82 20.32
CA ILE A 745 -33.24 -8.00 20.58
C ILE A 745 -34.14 -9.24 20.64
N SER A 746 -34.20 -10.01 19.55
CA SER A 746 -35.06 -11.19 19.43
C SER A 746 -34.21 -12.46 19.22
N GLY A 747 -33.77 -13.07 20.32
CA GLY A 747 -32.80 -14.17 20.33
C GLY A 747 -31.32 -13.78 20.15
N GLY A 748 -31.02 -12.50 19.85
CA GLY A 748 -29.66 -11.96 19.82
C GLY A 748 -29.16 -11.48 21.18
N GLU A 749 -27.96 -10.90 21.24
CA GLU A 749 -27.38 -10.39 22.49
C GLU A 749 -26.68 -9.03 22.34
N LEU A 750 -26.95 -8.10 23.27
CA LEU A 750 -26.21 -6.86 23.46
C LEU A 750 -25.37 -6.96 24.74
N LYS A 751 -24.06 -6.69 24.63
CA LYS A 751 -23.09 -6.64 25.74
C LYS A 751 -22.46 -5.27 25.87
N LEU A 752 -22.60 -4.68 27.04
CA LEU A 752 -21.96 -3.43 27.47
C LEU A 752 -21.03 -3.76 28.64
N ASN A 753 -19.75 -3.39 28.55
CA ASN A 753 -18.73 -3.81 29.52
C ASN A 753 -17.70 -2.70 29.77
N GLY A 754 -17.74 -2.06 30.95
CA GLY A 754 -16.85 -0.94 31.31
C GLY A 754 -16.91 0.23 30.33
N ILE A 755 -18.10 0.80 30.12
CA ILE A 755 -18.35 1.95 29.22
C ILE A 755 -19.17 3.05 29.91
N SER A 756 -19.06 4.29 29.43
CA SER A 756 -19.80 5.43 29.97
C SER A 756 -20.85 6.00 29.02
N PHE A 757 -21.97 6.44 29.59
CA PHE A 757 -22.99 7.30 28.99
C PHE A 757 -23.10 8.56 29.84
N GLU A 758 -22.89 9.73 29.25
CA GLU A 758 -22.90 11.02 29.94
C GLU A 758 -23.83 12.00 29.22
N SER A 759 -24.78 12.58 29.96
CA SER A 759 -25.72 13.61 29.47
C SER A 759 -26.49 13.21 28.20
N CYS A 760 -26.70 11.90 27.98
CA CYS A 760 -27.52 11.40 26.88
C CYS A 760 -29.02 11.67 27.14
N ASN A 761 -29.79 11.98 26.09
CA ASN A 761 -31.18 12.42 26.22
C ASN A 761 -32.14 11.85 25.15
N SER A 762 -33.37 11.51 25.54
CA SER A 762 -34.45 11.13 24.60
C SER A 762 -35.86 11.30 25.19
N ILE A 763 -36.92 10.77 24.55
CA ILE A 763 -38.25 10.66 25.17
C ILE A 763 -38.30 9.48 26.16
N ASN A 764 -37.76 8.30 25.80
CA ASN A 764 -37.71 7.10 26.66
C ASN A 764 -36.33 6.45 26.56
N GLY A 765 -35.69 6.17 27.70
CA GLY A 765 -34.30 5.68 27.73
C GLY A 765 -33.32 6.77 27.33
N GLY A 766 -32.92 7.63 28.26
CA GLY A 766 -32.04 8.77 27.95
C GLY A 766 -30.68 8.33 27.38
N GLY A 767 -30.12 7.23 27.86
CA GLY A 767 -29.00 6.52 27.20
C GLY A 767 -29.49 5.43 26.25
N ILE A 768 -30.28 4.48 26.75
CA ILE A 768 -30.62 3.22 26.07
C ILE A 768 -32.13 2.95 26.07
N TYR A 769 -32.68 2.58 24.92
CA TYR A 769 -34.00 1.96 24.79
C TYR A 769 -33.86 0.54 24.22
N SER A 770 -34.51 -0.46 24.84
CA SER A 770 -34.47 -1.84 24.36
C SER A 770 -35.83 -2.54 24.47
N THR A 771 -36.21 -3.24 23.40
CA THR A 771 -37.24 -4.29 23.45
C THR A 771 -36.55 -5.64 23.27
N ILE A 772 -36.84 -6.60 24.16
CA ILE A 772 -36.14 -7.89 24.25
C ILE A 772 -37.16 -9.03 24.26
N SER A 773 -36.98 -10.03 23.41
CA SER A 773 -37.89 -11.17 23.24
C SER A 773 -37.17 -12.45 22.79
N GLY A 774 -37.84 -13.60 22.90
CA GLY A 774 -37.45 -14.86 22.24
C GLY A 774 -36.02 -15.31 22.54
N ARG A 775 -35.63 -15.35 23.83
CA ARG A 775 -34.26 -15.65 24.32
C ARG A 775 -33.23 -14.55 24.04
N GLY A 776 -33.68 -13.37 23.62
CA GLY A 776 -32.86 -12.18 23.50
C GLY A 776 -32.32 -11.72 24.86
N LYS A 777 -31.14 -11.12 24.87
CA LYS A 777 -30.45 -10.73 26.11
C LYS A 777 -29.76 -9.38 26.04
N LEU A 778 -29.97 -8.54 27.05
CA LEU A 778 -29.18 -7.33 27.34
C LEU A 778 -28.31 -7.58 28.56
N THR A 779 -27.02 -7.32 28.43
CA THR A 779 -25.98 -7.53 29.45
C THR A 779 -25.23 -6.22 29.66
N ILE A 780 -25.20 -5.72 30.89
CA ILE A 780 -24.47 -4.50 31.27
C ILE A 780 -23.61 -4.88 32.49
N THR A 781 -22.30 -4.69 32.40
CA THR A 781 -21.31 -5.30 33.33
C THR A 781 -20.08 -4.42 33.58
N ASN A 782 -19.34 -4.70 34.66
CA ASN A 782 -17.99 -4.20 34.95
C ASN A 782 -17.88 -2.66 34.98
N GLN A 783 -18.50 -1.99 35.94
CA GLN A 783 -18.45 -0.52 36.11
C GLN A 783 -18.83 0.26 34.84
N CYS A 784 -19.93 -0.13 34.17
CA CYS A 784 -20.56 0.83 33.26
C CYS A 784 -21.17 1.99 34.06
N GLN A 785 -21.16 3.17 33.47
CA GLN A 785 -21.58 4.41 34.13
C GLN A 785 -22.64 5.12 33.32
N PHE A 786 -23.72 5.55 33.97
CA PHE A 786 -24.75 6.42 33.40
C PHE A 786 -24.80 7.69 34.24
N ILE A 787 -24.37 8.81 33.66
CA ILE A 787 -24.14 10.07 34.38
C ILE A 787 -25.01 11.16 33.75
N SER A 788 -25.92 11.75 34.52
CA SER A 788 -26.82 12.83 34.07
C SER A 788 -27.67 12.50 32.83
N CYS A 789 -27.82 11.21 32.47
CA CYS A 789 -28.73 10.78 31.40
C CYS A 789 -30.17 11.16 31.74
N SER A 790 -30.95 11.60 30.75
CA SER A 790 -32.30 12.09 31.00
C SER A 790 -33.36 11.72 29.96
N SER A 791 -34.60 11.53 30.43
CA SER A 791 -35.79 11.36 29.57
C SER A 791 -36.77 12.51 29.72
N THR A 792 -37.29 13.01 28.60
CA THR A 792 -37.95 14.34 28.49
C THR A 792 -39.46 14.33 28.63
N ALA A 793 -40.13 13.23 28.29
CA ALA A 793 -41.58 13.06 28.44
C ALA A 793 -42.01 11.59 28.60
N GLY A 794 -41.08 10.72 29.00
CA GLY A 794 -41.25 9.28 29.09
C GLY A 794 -40.26 8.64 30.06
N SER A 795 -40.31 7.32 30.19
CA SER A 795 -39.72 6.59 31.31
C SER A 795 -38.26 6.16 31.06
N GLY A 796 -37.52 5.91 32.15
CA GLY A 796 -36.14 5.45 32.12
C GLY A 796 -35.16 6.57 31.76
N GLY A 797 -34.77 7.38 32.74
CA GLY A 797 -33.84 8.50 32.50
C GLY A 797 -32.48 8.06 31.97
N ALA A 798 -31.99 6.87 32.35
CA ALA A 798 -30.85 6.20 31.71
C ALA A 798 -31.30 5.09 30.75
N ILE A 799 -32.12 4.15 31.22
CA ILE A 799 -32.46 2.92 30.50
C ILE A 799 -33.97 2.66 30.53
N PHE A 800 -34.56 2.41 29.34
CA PHE A 800 -35.88 1.80 29.21
C PHE A 800 -35.72 0.38 28.63
N ALA A 801 -36.33 -0.62 29.29
CA ALA A 801 -36.28 -2.02 28.86
C ALA A 801 -37.68 -2.67 28.89
N SER A 802 -38.16 -3.13 27.73
CA SER A 802 -39.36 -3.98 27.61
C SER A 802 -38.95 -5.44 27.46
N LEU A 803 -39.43 -6.29 28.36
CA LEU A 803 -39.12 -7.70 28.48
C LEU A 803 -40.34 -8.54 28.12
N GLU A 804 -40.31 -9.11 26.91
CA GLU A 804 -41.31 -10.03 26.37
C GLU A 804 -40.89 -11.49 26.66
N ASP A 805 -41.59 -12.47 26.08
CA ASP A 805 -41.41 -13.90 26.35
C ASP A 805 -39.95 -14.39 26.18
N GLU A 806 -39.50 -15.25 27.09
CA GLU A 806 -38.14 -15.80 27.21
C GLU A 806 -36.97 -14.78 27.25
N SER A 807 -37.22 -13.47 27.41
CA SER A 807 -36.17 -12.44 27.42
C SER A 807 -35.29 -12.41 28.68
N THR A 808 -34.14 -11.73 28.63
CA THR A 808 -33.26 -11.55 29.79
C THR A 808 -32.63 -10.16 29.85
N LEU A 809 -32.76 -9.49 30.99
CA LEU A 809 -31.98 -8.33 31.40
C LEU A 809 -31.01 -8.72 32.52
N TYR A 810 -29.73 -8.44 32.32
CA TYR A 810 -28.66 -8.66 33.30
C TYR A 810 -27.85 -7.36 33.46
N ILE A 811 -27.81 -6.82 34.68
CA ILE A 811 -27.16 -5.58 35.08
C ILE A 811 -26.35 -5.88 36.34
N ASP A 812 -25.06 -5.59 36.35
CA ASP A 812 -24.11 -6.14 37.33
C ASP A 812 -22.89 -5.22 37.49
N ASP A 813 -22.58 -4.76 38.71
CA ASP A 813 -21.50 -3.79 39.00
C ASP A 813 -21.66 -2.45 38.23
N ILE A 814 -22.82 -1.77 38.36
CA ILE A 814 -23.17 -0.59 37.54
C ILE A 814 -23.45 0.67 38.37
N ILE A 815 -23.03 1.84 37.87
CA ILE A 815 -23.23 3.14 38.52
C ILE A 815 -24.22 4.00 37.71
N PHE A 816 -25.28 4.48 38.36
CA PHE A 816 -26.19 5.49 37.86
C PHE A 816 -26.09 6.74 38.76
N ASP A 817 -25.63 7.86 38.21
CA ASP A 817 -25.44 9.12 38.97
C ASP A 817 -26.19 10.28 38.31
N GLY A 818 -27.07 10.95 39.04
CA GLY A 818 -27.80 12.13 38.59
C GLY A 818 -28.78 11.90 37.43
N CYS A 819 -29.09 10.64 37.08
CA CYS A 819 -30.03 10.32 36.00
C CYS A 819 -31.47 10.75 36.33
N THR A 820 -32.20 11.29 35.35
CA THR A 820 -33.55 11.83 35.61
C THR A 820 -34.59 11.54 34.54
N CYS A 821 -35.83 11.29 34.95
CA CYS A 821 -36.97 11.26 34.03
C CYS A 821 -37.93 12.41 34.35
N THR A 822 -38.49 13.03 33.31
CA THR A 822 -39.48 14.10 33.45
C THR A 822 -40.88 13.49 33.36
N GLN A 823 -41.80 13.92 34.24
CA GLN A 823 -43.21 13.52 34.14
C GLN A 823 -43.75 13.77 32.72
N PRO A 824 -44.58 12.86 32.15
CA PRO A 824 -45.25 11.70 32.77
C PRO A 824 -44.38 10.43 32.94
N GLY A 825 -43.06 10.53 32.71
CA GLY A 825 -42.11 9.43 32.89
C GLY A 825 -41.97 8.90 34.32
N ASN A 826 -41.49 7.66 34.41
CA ASN A 826 -41.21 6.93 35.64
C ASN A 826 -39.80 6.32 35.56
N GLY A 827 -39.14 6.04 36.69
CA GLY A 827 -37.80 5.46 36.70
C GLY A 827 -36.73 6.47 36.32
N GLY A 828 -36.23 7.26 37.29
CA GLY A 828 -35.23 8.29 37.02
C GLY A 828 -33.92 7.74 36.47
N ALA A 829 -33.56 6.50 36.80
CA ALA A 829 -32.52 5.73 36.13
C ALA A 829 -33.12 4.65 35.20
N LEU A 830 -33.87 3.69 35.75
CA LEU A 830 -34.37 2.52 35.00
C LEU A 830 -35.89 2.46 34.97
N SER A 831 -36.45 2.13 33.80
CA SER A 831 -37.83 1.70 33.63
C SER A 831 -37.87 0.32 32.98
N ILE A 832 -38.38 -0.68 33.70
CA ILE A 832 -38.43 -2.08 33.25
C ILE A 832 -39.88 -2.54 33.16
N HIS A 833 -40.27 -3.12 32.03
CA HIS A 833 -41.60 -3.70 31.80
C HIS A 833 -41.49 -5.23 31.59
N GLN A 834 -41.78 -6.02 32.63
CA GLN A 834 -41.70 -7.48 32.64
C GLN A 834 -43.08 -8.10 32.31
N GLN A 835 -43.26 -8.66 31.12
CA GLN A 835 -44.58 -9.09 30.64
C GLN A 835 -44.90 -10.58 30.87
N PHE A 836 -43.88 -11.44 31.06
CA PHE A 836 -44.05 -12.90 31.13
C PHE A 836 -43.21 -13.53 32.25
N SER A 837 -43.68 -14.61 32.88
CA SER A 837 -42.94 -15.35 33.91
C SER A 837 -41.67 -16.04 33.41
N THR A 838 -41.55 -16.22 32.09
CA THR A 838 -40.35 -16.67 31.37
C THR A 838 -39.28 -15.59 31.25
N SER A 839 -39.65 -14.31 31.38
CA SER A 839 -38.77 -13.16 31.19
C SER A 839 -38.01 -12.80 32.48
N LYS A 840 -36.71 -12.54 32.35
CA LYS A 840 -35.78 -12.53 33.48
C LYS A 840 -35.19 -11.15 33.76
N ILE A 841 -35.21 -10.76 35.03
CA ILE A 841 -34.49 -9.61 35.57
C ILE A 841 -33.44 -10.11 36.56
N SER A 842 -32.20 -9.68 36.36
CA SER A 842 -31.11 -9.77 37.33
C SER A 842 -30.44 -8.39 37.41
N ILE A 843 -30.47 -7.78 38.59
CA ILE A 843 -29.72 -6.57 38.91
C ILE A 843 -28.90 -6.87 40.16
N SER A 844 -27.57 -6.72 40.08
CA SER A 844 -26.62 -6.96 41.17
C SER A 844 -25.62 -5.81 41.31
N ASP A 845 -25.08 -5.63 42.51
CA ASP A 845 -23.91 -4.81 42.83
C ASP A 845 -23.98 -3.37 42.27
N SER A 846 -25.20 -2.80 42.20
CA SER A 846 -25.49 -1.59 41.41
C SER A 846 -25.89 -0.40 42.28
N SER A 847 -25.27 0.75 42.00
CA SER A 847 -25.41 1.99 42.77
C SER A 847 -26.27 3.02 42.04
N PHE A 848 -27.23 3.58 42.77
CA PHE A 848 -28.15 4.62 42.33
C PHE A 848 -27.94 5.87 43.18
N LYS A 849 -27.34 6.89 42.58
CA LYS A 849 -27.01 8.15 43.24
C LYS A 849 -27.75 9.31 42.58
N ASP A 850 -28.41 10.12 43.39
CA ASP A 850 -29.09 11.36 42.99
C ASP A 850 -30.16 11.20 41.88
N CYS A 851 -30.57 9.97 41.52
CA CYS A 851 -31.51 9.69 40.44
C CYS A 851 -32.93 10.14 40.79
N LYS A 852 -33.60 10.88 39.89
CA LYS A 852 -34.84 11.61 40.23
C LYS A 852 -35.93 11.59 39.16
N THR A 853 -37.19 11.51 39.61
CA THR A 853 -38.36 11.78 38.76
C THR A 853 -38.80 13.24 38.93
N ILE A 854 -38.57 14.07 37.91
CA ILE A 854 -38.79 15.52 37.91
C ILE A 854 -40.24 15.85 37.56
N ALA A 855 -40.93 16.54 38.46
CA ALA A 855 -42.27 17.07 38.24
C ALA A 855 -42.30 18.12 37.10
N ASN A 856 -43.28 18.01 36.21
CA ASN A 856 -43.57 19.05 35.21
C ASN A 856 -44.67 20.01 35.72
N SER A 857 -45.07 21.01 34.93
CA SER A 857 -46.05 22.03 35.34
C SER A 857 -47.53 21.69 35.06
N ALA A 858 -47.82 20.53 34.51
CA ALA A 858 -49.16 20.07 34.11
C ALA A 858 -49.59 18.75 34.80
N ASP A 859 -48.65 17.86 35.08
CA ASP A 859 -48.87 16.54 35.66
C ASP A 859 -48.56 16.49 37.18
N ILE A 860 -48.94 15.39 37.83
CA ILE A 860 -48.70 15.14 39.26
C ILE A 860 -48.19 13.72 39.57
N TYR A 861 -47.89 12.91 38.55
CA TYR A 861 -47.56 11.48 38.65
C TYR A 861 -46.22 11.15 37.99
N GLY A 862 -45.39 10.38 38.70
CA GLY A 862 -44.06 9.97 38.23
C GLY A 862 -43.29 9.30 39.36
N TRP A 863 -43.15 7.99 39.24
CA TRP A 863 -42.76 7.07 40.31
C TRP A 863 -41.38 6.46 40.08
N GLY A 864 -40.75 5.91 41.13
CA GLY A 864 -39.46 5.23 41.01
C GLY A 864 -38.33 6.23 40.78
N GLY A 865 -37.85 6.91 41.81
CA GLY A 865 -36.80 7.93 41.69
C GLY A 865 -35.53 7.37 41.05
N ALA A 866 -35.12 6.15 41.41
CA ALA A 866 -34.15 5.38 40.65
C ALA A 866 -34.81 4.35 39.71
N ILE A 867 -35.58 3.40 40.24
CA ILE A 867 -36.13 2.26 39.47
C ILE A 867 -37.66 2.29 39.46
N TYR A 868 -38.25 2.20 38.26
CA TYR A 868 -39.65 1.84 38.08
C TYR A 868 -39.75 0.45 37.42
N LEU A 869 -40.55 -0.43 38.02
CA LEU A 869 -40.87 -1.75 37.50
C LEU A 869 -42.37 -1.87 37.28
N TYR A 870 -42.76 -2.19 36.04
CA TYR A 870 -44.07 -2.76 35.74
C TYR A 870 -43.88 -4.26 35.53
N THR A 871 -44.56 -5.10 36.33
CA THR A 871 -44.53 -6.56 36.15
C THR A 871 -45.91 -7.16 36.04
N GLN A 872 -46.07 -8.07 35.07
CA GLN A 872 -47.25 -8.89 34.85
C GLN A 872 -47.03 -10.34 35.34
N VAL A 873 -45.91 -10.61 36.02
CA VAL A 873 -45.63 -11.91 36.65
C VAL A 873 -46.45 -12.02 37.93
N SER A 874 -47.08 -13.18 38.15
CA SER A 874 -47.84 -13.46 39.36
C SER A 874 -46.90 -13.65 40.56
N SER A 875 -47.39 -13.35 41.76
CA SER A 875 -46.71 -13.64 43.04
C SER A 875 -46.20 -15.09 43.13
N ASN A 876 -47.02 -16.04 42.68
CA ASN A 876 -46.70 -17.48 42.64
C ASN A 876 -45.69 -17.88 41.55
N ASP A 877 -45.47 -17.04 40.54
CA ASP A 877 -44.57 -17.29 39.40
C ASP A 877 -43.22 -16.56 39.54
N LEU A 878 -43.05 -15.72 40.57
CA LEU A 878 -41.78 -15.09 40.91
C LEU A 878 -40.82 -16.11 41.53
N THR A 879 -39.62 -16.19 40.99
CA THR A 879 -38.55 -17.12 41.44
C THR A 879 -37.19 -16.46 41.35
N LEU A 880 -36.22 -16.96 42.10
CA LEU A 880 -34.80 -16.57 41.99
C LEU A 880 -34.21 -16.75 40.57
N SER A 881 -34.94 -17.41 39.66
CA SER A 881 -34.53 -17.67 38.27
C SER A 881 -35.09 -16.67 37.24
N ASN A 882 -36.04 -15.80 37.64
CA ASN A 882 -36.66 -14.77 36.79
C ASN A 882 -36.74 -13.37 37.44
N PHE A 883 -36.54 -13.23 38.75
CA PHE A 883 -36.53 -11.94 39.43
C PHE A 883 -35.48 -11.88 40.55
N MET A 884 -34.43 -11.08 40.35
CA MET A 884 -33.38 -10.76 41.33
C MET A 884 -32.96 -9.29 41.23
N MET A 885 -32.84 -8.62 42.38
CA MET A 885 -32.42 -7.23 42.55
C MET A 885 -31.60 -7.08 43.85
N THR A 886 -30.39 -7.64 43.88
CA THR A 886 -29.60 -7.80 45.11
C THR A 886 -28.41 -6.83 45.21
N GLU A 887 -27.95 -6.59 46.44
CA GLU A 887 -26.72 -5.85 46.76
C GLU A 887 -26.71 -4.43 46.13
N LEU A 888 -27.89 -3.79 46.16
CA LEU A 888 -28.12 -2.47 45.58
C LEU A 888 -27.83 -1.34 46.58
N ASP A 889 -27.29 -0.23 46.06
CA ASP A 889 -27.04 1.00 46.82
C ASP A 889 -27.95 2.14 46.34
N PHE A 890 -28.54 2.89 47.27
CA PHE A 890 -29.39 4.06 46.96
C PHE A 890 -28.98 5.26 47.81
N THR A 891 -28.69 6.40 47.17
CA THR A 891 -28.29 7.65 47.84
C THR A 891 -28.90 8.87 47.15
N GLY A 892 -29.68 9.68 47.87
CA GLY A 892 -30.20 10.96 47.35
C GLY A 892 -31.22 10.83 46.20
N CYS A 893 -31.70 9.63 45.91
CA CYS A 893 -32.77 9.40 44.93
C CYS A 893 -34.11 10.00 45.42
N ALA A 894 -34.93 10.49 44.50
CA ALA A 894 -36.26 11.01 44.85
C ALA A 894 -37.27 10.92 43.69
N SER A 895 -38.48 10.49 44.03
CA SER A 895 -39.65 10.43 43.16
C SER A 895 -40.53 11.67 43.35
N THR A 896 -41.52 11.88 42.48
CA THR A 896 -42.47 12.97 42.73
C THR A 896 -43.47 12.57 43.83
N LYS A 897 -43.69 13.47 44.80
CA LYS A 897 -44.50 13.26 46.03
C LYS A 897 -43.92 12.27 47.05
N ASN A 898 -42.69 11.81 46.88
CA ASN A 898 -42.03 10.82 47.75
C ASN A 898 -42.79 9.46 47.75
N VAL A 899 -43.05 8.94 46.54
CA VAL A 899 -43.77 7.70 46.26
C VAL A 899 -42.87 6.77 45.42
N GLY A 900 -42.07 5.97 46.13
CA GLY A 900 -41.07 5.07 45.56
C GLY A 900 -39.79 5.80 45.21
N ASP A 901 -39.18 6.48 46.19
CA ASP A 901 -37.95 7.27 45.98
C ASP A 901 -36.78 6.44 45.46
N ASN A 902 -36.67 5.18 45.90
CA ASN A 902 -35.67 4.23 45.39
C ASN A 902 -36.31 3.35 44.31
N ILE A 903 -37.36 2.60 44.67
CA ILE A 903 -38.04 1.66 43.77
C ILE A 903 -39.55 1.85 43.84
N HIS A 904 -40.21 1.81 42.68
CA HIS A 904 -41.66 1.68 42.58
C HIS A 904 -42.06 0.47 41.74
N ILE A 905 -42.89 -0.44 42.28
CA ILE A 905 -43.34 -1.67 41.60
C ILE A 905 -44.86 -1.67 41.37
N ARG A 906 -45.28 -1.60 40.10
CA ARG A 906 -46.66 -1.85 39.68
C ARG A 906 -46.80 -3.32 39.29
N SER A 907 -47.58 -4.10 40.03
CA SER A 907 -47.76 -5.55 39.82
C SER A 907 -49.24 -5.97 39.83
N ILE A 908 -49.52 -7.26 39.60
CA ILE A 908 -50.89 -7.80 39.67
C ILE A 908 -51.48 -7.59 41.08
N ASN A 909 -50.74 -7.93 42.12
CA ASN A 909 -51.14 -7.75 43.53
C ASN A 909 -49.93 -7.32 44.37
N THR A 910 -49.79 -6.02 44.66
CA THR A 910 -48.58 -5.45 45.29
C THR A 910 -48.24 -6.08 46.65
N PRO A 911 -49.18 -6.25 47.61
CA PRO A 911 -48.92 -6.99 48.84
C PRO A 911 -48.37 -8.41 48.63
N GLU A 912 -48.92 -9.19 47.69
CA GLU A 912 -48.40 -10.54 47.42
C GLU A 912 -47.04 -10.52 46.71
N THR A 913 -46.80 -9.56 45.81
CA THR A 913 -45.49 -9.34 45.18
C THR A 913 -44.44 -8.98 46.24
N GLY A 914 -44.76 -8.08 47.17
CA GLY A 914 -43.90 -7.73 48.30
C GLY A 914 -43.62 -8.92 49.23
N LEU A 915 -44.64 -9.73 49.54
CA LEU A 915 -44.49 -10.97 50.30
C LEU A 915 -43.57 -11.99 49.60
N ALA A 916 -43.72 -12.20 48.29
CA ALA A 916 -42.86 -13.10 47.52
C ALA A 916 -41.40 -12.60 47.48
N ILE A 917 -41.20 -11.29 47.24
CA ILE A 917 -39.88 -10.66 47.24
C ILE A 917 -39.18 -10.81 48.60
N ALA A 918 -39.92 -10.58 49.70
CA ALA A 918 -39.38 -10.72 51.06
C ALA A 918 -39.09 -12.19 51.42
N TYR A 919 -40.02 -13.12 51.12
CA TYR A 919 -39.89 -14.54 51.44
C TYR A 919 -38.68 -15.19 50.77
N TYR A 920 -38.43 -14.87 49.49
CA TYR A 920 -37.28 -15.38 48.74
C TYR A 920 -36.04 -14.49 48.84
N THR A 921 -36.08 -13.35 49.55
CA THR A 921 -34.97 -12.38 49.65
C THR A 921 -34.50 -11.87 48.27
N MET A 922 -35.44 -11.59 47.36
CA MET A 922 -35.18 -11.21 45.97
C MET A 922 -34.70 -9.76 45.80
N LEU A 923 -34.96 -8.89 46.77
CA LEU A 923 -34.53 -7.49 46.79
C LEU A 923 -33.69 -7.25 48.03
N THR A 924 -32.39 -7.01 47.88
CA THR A 924 -31.50 -6.62 48.99
C THR A 924 -30.83 -5.28 48.72
N VAL A 925 -30.59 -4.55 49.80
CA VAL A 925 -30.03 -3.20 49.79
C VAL A 925 -28.88 -3.19 50.79
N ASN A 926 -27.73 -2.63 50.39
CA ASN A 926 -26.53 -2.65 51.20
C ASN A 926 -26.73 -1.91 52.54
N ASP A 927 -26.02 -2.38 53.58
CA ASP A 927 -26.16 -1.95 54.99
C ASP A 927 -27.59 -1.97 55.59
N THR A 928 -28.60 -2.53 54.90
CA THR A 928 -30.02 -2.45 55.29
C THR A 928 -30.57 -3.82 55.72
N ILE A 929 -30.54 -4.10 57.03
CA ILE A 929 -30.89 -5.43 57.59
C ILE A 929 -32.38 -5.64 57.90
N ASP A 930 -33.19 -4.58 57.92
CA ASP A 930 -34.61 -4.60 58.33
C ASP A 930 -35.57 -4.12 57.22
N LEU A 931 -35.12 -4.13 55.95
CA LEU A 931 -35.83 -3.60 54.78
C LEU A 931 -37.32 -3.98 54.70
N TYR A 932 -37.65 -5.24 54.94
CA TYR A 932 -39.03 -5.75 54.83
C TYR A 932 -39.88 -5.45 56.07
N THR A 933 -39.27 -5.29 57.25
CA THR A 933 -39.98 -5.23 58.54
C THR A 933 -40.12 -3.81 59.10
N SER A 934 -39.39 -2.85 58.52
CA SER A 934 -39.19 -1.52 59.06
C SER A 934 -39.96 -0.45 58.28
N GLY A 935 -40.95 0.18 58.93
CA GLY A 935 -41.79 1.21 58.33
C GLY A 935 -41.04 2.48 57.88
N ASN A 936 -39.75 2.60 58.22
CA ASN A 936 -38.87 3.70 57.84
C ASN A 936 -38.68 3.80 56.32
N TYR A 937 -38.78 2.69 55.60
CA TYR A 937 -38.47 2.61 54.17
C TYR A 937 -39.71 2.72 53.27
N ASN A 938 -40.91 2.86 53.84
CA ASN A 938 -42.17 2.78 53.10
C ASN A 938 -42.22 3.71 51.88
N SER A 939 -41.90 5.01 52.01
CA SER A 939 -41.89 5.95 50.89
C SER A 939 -40.81 5.67 49.84
N SER A 940 -39.76 4.94 50.19
CA SER A 940 -38.66 4.58 49.30
C SER A 940 -38.97 3.35 48.44
N TYR A 941 -39.84 2.44 48.92
CA TYR A 941 -40.23 1.20 48.25
C TYR A 941 -41.76 1.08 48.23
N MET A 942 -42.38 1.57 47.15
CA MET A 942 -43.84 1.66 46.99
C MET A 942 -44.32 0.82 45.81
N GLY A 943 -45.64 0.65 45.64
CA GLY A 943 -46.22 0.01 44.47
C GLY A 943 -47.68 0.35 44.20
N ILE A 944 -48.19 -0.10 43.04
CA ILE A 944 -49.59 0.07 42.61
C ILE A 944 -50.21 -1.31 42.36
N ASN A 945 -51.30 -1.60 43.07
CA ASN A 945 -52.00 -2.87 43.01
C ASN A 945 -53.03 -2.90 41.85
N ASN A 946 -52.67 -3.50 40.71
CA ASN A 946 -53.57 -3.55 39.55
C ASN A 946 -54.83 -4.41 39.79
N SER A 947 -54.87 -5.30 40.79
CA SER A 947 -56.08 -6.07 41.14
C SER A 947 -57.18 -5.22 41.79
N ILE A 948 -56.80 -4.08 42.37
CA ILE A 948 -57.72 -3.07 42.90
C ILE A 948 -58.00 -2.03 41.79
N GLU A 949 -56.96 -1.44 41.22
CA GLU A 949 -57.07 -0.37 40.21
C GLU A 949 -57.27 -0.88 38.77
N VAL A 950 -58.18 -1.84 38.59
CA VAL A 950 -58.48 -2.46 37.28
C VAL A 950 -58.98 -1.47 36.21
N ASN A 951 -59.54 -0.32 36.61
CA ASN A 951 -60.11 0.67 35.69
C ASN A 951 -59.15 1.80 35.31
N ASN A 952 -58.10 2.04 36.09
CA ASN A 952 -57.09 3.07 35.82
C ASN A 952 -55.67 2.59 36.23
N PRO A 953 -55.21 1.43 35.72
CA PRO A 953 -54.01 0.78 36.26
C PRO A 953 -52.77 1.63 35.94
N GLY A 954 -52.03 2.05 36.97
CA GLY A 954 -51.03 3.12 36.87
C GLY A 954 -51.55 4.52 37.24
N THR A 955 -52.63 4.59 38.02
CA THR A 955 -53.33 5.78 38.52
C THR A 955 -52.42 6.85 39.13
N ASN A 956 -52.88 8.10 39.11
CA ASN A 956 -52.22 9.25 39.75
C ASN A 956 -52.76 9.61 41.15
N SER A 957 -53.77 8.89 41.63
CA SER A 957 -54.37 9.08 42.94
C SER A 957 -53.55 8.36 44.01
N LEU A 958 -52.88 9.12 44.90
CA LEU A 958 -51.96 8.64 45.93
C LEU A 958 -52.56 7.56 46.85
N ASP A 959 -53.87 7.56 47.04
CA ASP A 959 -54.63 6.60 47.86
C ASP A 959 -54.54 5.13 47.37
N TYR A 960 -53.95 4.88 46.20
CA TYR A 960 -53.71 3.54 45.63
C TYR A 960 -52.23 3.19 45.48
N HIS A 961 -51.35 3.94 46.15
CA HIS A 961 -49.91 3.71 46.17
C HIS A 961 -49.54 3.18 47.56
N ASP A 962 -49.48 1.86 47.67
CA ASP A 962 -49.17 1.16 48.92
C ASP A 962 -47.66 1.01 49.10
N PRO A 963 -47.13 0.97 50.34
CA PRO A 963 -45.78 0.48 50.59
C PRO A 963 -45.63 -0.96 50.06
N LEU A 964 -44.50 -1.25 49.41
CA LEU A 964 -44.20 -2.58 48.90
C LEU A 964 -44.06 -3.62 50.03
N PHE A 965 -43.61 -3.17 51.20
CA PHE A 965 -43.50 -3.96 52.41
C PHE A 965 -44.35 -3.33 53.52
N ILE A 966 -45.38 -4.04 53.97
CA ILE A 966 -46.30 -3.58 55.03
C ILE A 966 -46.20 -4.54 56.20
N SER A 967 -45.89 -4.01 57.38
CA SER A 967 -45.74 -4.76 58.63
C SER A 967 -46.91 -5.70 58.91
N ASP A 968 -48.12 -5.28 58.57
CA ASP A 968 -49.36 -5.94 58.97
C ASP A 968 -49.76 -7.09 58.04
N TYR A 969 -49.27 -7.10 56.79
CA TYR A 969 -49.33 -8.28 55.92
C TYR A 969 -48.20 -9.27 56.26
N LEU A 970 -47.04 -8.76 56.67
CA LEU A 970 -45.91 -9.55 57.17
C LEU A 970 -46.09 -10.05 58.62
N LEU A 971 -47.18 -9.70 59.33
CA LEU A 971 -47.47 -10.18 60.68
C LEU A 971 -47.58 -11.72 60.76
N ASN A 972 -47.96 -12.38 59.67
CA ASN A 972 -48.00 -13.85 59.60
C ASN A 972 -46.60 -14.50 59.62
N PHE A 973 -45.53 -13.74 59.36
CA PHE A 973 -44.13 -14.19 59.47
C PHE A 973 -43.26 -13.11 60.13
N LYS A 974 -43.64 -12.69 61.33
CA LYS A 974 -42.78 -11.85 62.17
C LYS A 974 -41.55 -12.63 62.63
N ASN A 975 -40.36 -12.17 62.26
CA ASN A 975 -39.15 -12.41 63.04
C ASN A 975 -39.19 -11.49 64.28
N PRO A 976 -39.33 -12.00 65.52
CA PRO A 976 -39.85 -11.20 66.62
C PRO A 976 -38.78 -10.40 67.37
N THR A 977 -38.60 -9.13 66.99
CA THR A 977 -37.98 -8.14 67.88
C THR A 977 -38.86 -7.91 69.12
N SER A 978 -38.35 -8.36 70.28
CA SER A 978 -38.87 -8.09 71.64
C SER A 978 -40.38 -8.33 71.88
N GLY A 979 -40.74 -9.49 72.44
CA GLY A 979 -41.89 -9.59 73.35
C GLY A 979 -43.08 -10.46 72.94
N SER A 980 -42.99 -11.22 71.84
CA SER A 980 -43.92 -12.32 71.52
C SER A 980 -43.18 -13.66 71.53
N GLY A 981 -43.88 -14.76 71.79
CA GLY A 981 -43.28 -16.03 72.19
C GLY A 981 -42.65 -16.86 71.06
N GLY A 982 -41.45 -17.39 71.31
CA GLY A 982 -40.70 -18.26 70.39
C GLY A 982 -39.95 -17.50 69.30
N VAL A 983 -39.09 -18.21 68.56
CA VAL A 983 -38.53 -17.75 67.27
C VAL A 983 -39.57 -17.90 66.16
N LEU A 984 -40.38 -18.97 66.22
CA LEU A 984 -41.52 -19.19 65.33
C LEU A 984 -42.72 -19.71 66.13
N SER A 985 -43.85 -19.03 65.99
CA SER A 985 -45.14 -19.47 66.53
C SER A 985 -46.18 -19.42 65.41
N ALA A 986 -46.90 -20.51 65.18
CA ALA A 986 -47.81 -20.65 64.04
C ALA A 986 -49.05 -21.49 64.39
N GLN A 987 -50.18 -21.16 63.76
CA GLN A 987 -51.38 -22.00 63.76
C GLN A 987 -51.73 -22.34 62.31
N ILE A 988 -51.80 -23.63 61.98
CA ILE A 988 -52.00 -24.10 60.60
C ILE A 988 -53.35 -24.79 60.51
N LYS A 989 -54.22 -24.25 59.67
CA LYS A 989 -55.57 -24.77 59.44
C LYS A 989 -55.74 -25.47 58.10
N ASP A 990 -54.97 -25.07 57.10
CA ASP A 990 -54.77 -25.74 55.82
C ASP A 990 -53.37 -25.38 55.32
N GLY A 991 -52.75 -26.24 54.50
CA GLY A 991 -51.40 -26.03 53.96
C GLY A 991 -50.28 -26.72 54.75
N GLU A 992 -49.03 -26.42 54.40
CA GLU A 992 -47.85 -27.14 54.87
C GLU A 992 -46.79 -26.17 55.41
N LEU A 993 -46.39 -26.36 56.68
CA LEU A 993 -45.20 -25.73 57.25
C LEU A 993 -44.06 -26.75 57.28
N ASN A 994 -42.97 -26.41 56.62
CA ASN A 994 -41.75 -27.21 56.61
C ASN A 994 -40.60 -26.37 57.18
N ILE A 995 -39.93 -26.88 58.21
CA ILE A 995 -38.81 -26.25 58.91
C ILE A 995 -37.61 -27.19 58.74
N ALA A 996 -36.69 -26.83 57.84
CA ALA A 996 -35.56 -27.68 57.47
C ALA A 996 -34.22 -27.00 57.77
N THR A 997 -33.17 -27.79 58.02
CA THR A 997 -31.75 -27.35 58.02
C THR A 997 -31.46 -26.13 58.93
N SER A 998 -32.20 -25.99 60.03
CA SER A 998 -32.29 -24.72 60.81
C SER A 998 -31.67 -24.83 62.20
N THR A 999 -30.87 -23.83 62.60
CA THR A 999 -30.26 -23.77 63.95
C THR A 999 -30.94 -22.71 64.81
N PHE A 1000 -31.42 -23.13 65.98
CA PHE A 1000 -32.05 -22.29 67.01
C PHE A 1000 -31.13 -22.26 68.23
N ASP A 1001 -30.55 -21.09 68.54
CA ASP A 1001 -29.63 -20.92 69.68
C ASP A 1001 -30.20 -19.92 70.71
N THR A 1002 -30.12 -20.27 71.99
CA THR A 1002 -30.43 -19.42 73.15
C THR A 1002 -31.88 -18.88 73.16
N CYS A 1003 -32.81 -19.57 72.50
CA CYS A 1003 -34.18 -19.08 72.29
C CYS A 1003 -35.07 -19.24 73.55
N ASN A 1004 -35.72 -18.15 73.99
CA ASN A 1004 -36.44 -18.11 75.27
C ASN A 1004 -37.90 -17.66 75.09
N CYS A 1005 -38.84 -18.34 75.75
CA CYS A 1005 -40.26 -17.96 75.77
C CYS A 1005 -40.85 -18.07 77.17
N SER A 1006 -41.66 -17.10 77.61
CA SER A 1006 -42.28 -17.07 78.94
C SER A 1006 -43.81 -17.17 78.95
N GLN A 1007 -44.41 -17.50 77.80
CA GLN A 1007 -45.86 -17.71 77.70
C GLN A 1007 -46.25 -19.13 78.15
N PRO A 1008 -47.43 -19.32 78.78
CA PRO A 1008 -47.97 -20.66 78.99
C PRO A 1008 -48.30 -21.30 77.63
N TYR A 1009 -48.20 -22.63 77.54
CA TYR A 1009 -48.42 -23.37 76.29
C TYR A 1009 -47.50 -22.91 75.14
N SER A 1010 -46.19 -22.80 75.39
CA SER A 1010 -45.20 -22.38 74.38
C SER A 1010 -43.80 -22.97 74.61
N GLY A 1011 -43.04 -23.11 73.53
CA GLY A 1011 -41.62 -23.54 73.51
C GLY A 1011 -40.68 -22.35 73.33
N GLY A 1012 -39.41 -22.51 73.73
CA GLY A 1012 -38.39 -21.47 73.65
C GLY A 1012 -38.03 -21.05 72.22
N ALA A 1013 -38.03 -22.00 71.28
CA ALA A 1013 -37.76 -21.77 69.86
C ALA A 1013 -39.05 -21.90 69.01
N LEU A 1014 -39.77 -23.02 69.13
CA LEU A 1014 -40.96 -23.30 68.31
C LEU A 1014 -42.24 -23.43 69.14
N SER A 1015 -43.35 -22.94 68.62
CA SER A 1015 -44.68 -23.04 69.24
C SER A 1015 -45.77 -23.21 68.16
N LEU A 1016 -46.00 -24.45 67.71
CA LEU A 1016 -46.82 -24.73 66.53
C LEU A 1016 -48.14 -25.42 66.89
N THR A 1017 -49.23 -25.02 66.22
CA THR A 1017 -50.56 -25.65 66.32
C THR A 1017 -51.02 -26.18 64.97
N GLN A 1018 -51.53 -27.41 64.95
CA GLN A 1018 -52.14 -28.05 63.79
C GLN A 1018 -53.65 -28.21 64.04
N GLU A 1019 -54.50 -27.58 63.20
CA GLU A 1019 -55.96 -27.53 63.43
C GLU A 1019 -56.78 -28.51 62.57
N SER A 1020 -56.19 -29.14 61.55
CA SER A 1020 -56.93 -30.01 60.62
C SER A 1020 -56.10 -31.15 60.03
N THR A 1021 -56.79 -32.16 59.48
CA THR A 1021 -56.17 -33.27 58.74
C THR A 1021 -55.50 -32.85 57.42
N SER A 1022 -55.89 -31.70 56.85
CA SER A 1022 -55.31 -31.08 55.64
C SER A 1022 -54.14 -30.14 55.94
N SER A 1023 -53.93 -29.76 57.20
CA SER A 1023 -52.73 -29.05 57.66
C SER A 1023 -51.56 -29.99 57.96
N LYS A 1024 -50.33 -29.61 57.58
CA LYS A 1024 -49.11 -30.39 57.82
C LYS A 1024 -48.05 -29.62 58.59
N ILE A 1025 -47.32 -30.32 59.46
CA ILE A 1025 -46.08 -29.86 60.10
C ILE A 1025 -44.95 -30.84 59.79
N ILE A 1026 -43.84 -30.34 59.26
CA ILE A 1026 -42.61 -31.08 58.98
C ILE A 1026 -41.44 -30.31 59.60
N ILE A 1027 -40.61 -30.99 60.40
CA ILE A 1027 -39.38 -30.43 60.99
C ILE A 1027 -38.24 -31.42 60.75
N THR A 1028 -37.18 -31.01 60.06
CA THR A 1028 -36.08 -31.90 59.62
C THR A 1028 -34.70 -31.24 59.75
N ASP A 1029 -33.70 -31.99 60.22
CA ASP A 1029 -32.30 -31.53 60.31
C ASP A 1029 -32.18 -30.16 61.02
N CYS A 1030 -32.70 -30.05 62.25
CA CYS A 1030 -32.79 -28.79 62.99
C CYS A 1030 -32.09 -28.88 64.35
N THR A 1031 -31.15 -27.99 64.62
CA THR A 1031 -30.37 -27.97 65.87
C THR A 1031 -30.99 -27.03 66.90
N PHE A 1032 -31.31 -27.53 68.11
CA PHE A 1032 -31.85 -26.73 69.22
C PHE A 1032 -30.85 -26.63 70.38
N LYS A 1033 -30.26 -25.46 70.56
CA LYS A 1033 -29.20 -25.21 71.55
C LYS A 1033 -29.64 -24.15 72.57
N ASP A 1034 -29.51 -24.45 73.86
CA ASP A 1034 -29.81 -23.54 74.99
C ASP A 1034 -31.24 -22.94 75.02
N CYS A 1035 -32.16 -23.47 74.21
CA CYS A 1035 -33.56 -23.03 74.10
C CYS A 1035 -34.42 -23.50 75.29
N LYS A 1036 -35.29 -22.64 75.83
CA LYS A 1036 -36.09 -22.95 77.05
C LYS A 1036 -37.39 -22.14 77.19
N THR A 1037 -38.43 -22.80 77.69
CA THR A 1037 -39.57 -22.12 78.31
C THR A 1037 -39.17 -21.64 79.71
N ILE A 1038 -39.40 -20.37 80.01
CA ILE A 1038 -39.12 -19.72 81.30
C ILE A 1038 -40.45 -19.53 82.05
N ALA A 1039 -40.52 -19.89 83.33
CA ALA A 1039 -41.73 -19.66 84.13
C ALA A 1039 -42.01 -18.14 84.27
N ASN A 1040 -43.25 -17.73 84.04
CA ASN A 1040 -43.72 -16.38 84.34
C ASN A 1040 -44.22 -16.29 85.80
N SER A 1041 -44.59 -15.09 86.26
CA SER A 1041 -45.02 -14.87 87.65
C SER A 1041 -46.48 -15.28 87.95
N ALA A 1042 -47.17 -15.95 87.03
CA ALA A 1042 -48.56 -16.42 87.18
C ALA A 1042 -48.69 -17.95 87.12
N ASP A 1043 -47.94 -18.62 86.23
CA ASP A 1043 -48.03 -20.07 86.00
C ASP A 1043 -46.75 -20.83 86.39
N ILE A 1044 -46.91 -21.91 87.15
CA ILE A 1044 -45.80 -22.70 87.74
C ILE A 1044 -45.20 -23.75 86.78
N TYR A 1045 -45.69 -23.83 85.54
CA TYR A 1045 -45.33 -24.91 84.59
C TYR A 1045 -45.10 -24.36 83.18
N GLY A 1046 -43.89 -24.55 82.64
CA GLY A 1046 -43.57 -24.39 81.22
C GLY A 1046 -43.61 -25.74 80.50
N TRP A 1047 -44.22 -25.81 79.31
CA TRP A 1047 -44.66 -27.08 78.71
C TRP A 1047 -43.84 -27.56 77.49
N GLY A 1048 -42.99 -26.71 76.88
CA GLY A 1048 -42.31 -27.04 75.61
C GLY A 1048 -40.79 -27.21 75.66
N GLY A 1049 -40.08 -26.59 76.61
CA GLY A 1049 -38.61 -26.57 76.56
C GLY A 1049 -38.14 -25.78 75.33
N ALA A 1050 -37.60 -26.46 74.32
CA ALA A 1050 -37.29 -25.85 73.03
C ALA A 1050 -38.51 -25.76 72.08
N ILE A 1051 -39.39 -26.77 72.08
CA ILE A 1051 -40.43 -26.97 71.06
C ILE A 1051 -41.75 -27.32 71.75
N TYR A 1052 -42.77 -26.48 71.55
CA TYR A 1052 -44.15 -26.81 71.93
C TYR A 1052 -44.98 -27.09 70.67
N LEU A 1053 -45.72 -28.20 70.70
CA LEU A 1053 -46.58 -28.63 69.60
C LEU A 1053 -47.95 -29.01 70.17
N TYR A 1054 -48.99 -28.48 69.53
CA TYR A 1054 -50.38 -28.80 69.82
C TYR A 1054 -51.08 -29.25 68.53
N THR A 1055 -51.94 -30.26 68.61
CA THR A 1055 -52.68 -30.73 67.44
C THR A 1055 -54.12 -31.07 67.82
N GLN A 1056 -55.05 -30.64 66.97
CA GLN A 1056 -56.47 -30.98 67.04
C GLN A 1056 -56.81 -32.18 66.12
N VAL A 1057 -55.82 -32.69 65.38
CA VAL A 1057 -55.94 -33.88 64.53
C VAL A 1057 -56.09 -35.12 65.40
N SER A 1058 -56.99 -36.04 65.01
CA SER A 1058 -57.20 -37.26 65.78
C SER A 1058 -55.97 -38.18 65.69
N SER A 1059 -55.77 -39.01 66.73
CA SER A 1059 -54.67 -39.99 66.77
C SER A 1059 -54.70 -41.03 65.65
N ASN A 1060 -55.82 -41.15 64.91
CA ASN A 1060 -55.98 -42.06 63.78
C ASN A 1060 -55.62 -41.38 62.44
N ASP A 1061 -55.61 -40.05 62.40
CA ASP A 1061 -55.40 -39.25 61.17
C ASP A 1061 -54.04 -38.53 61.16
N LEU A 1062 -53.29 -38.60 62.27
CA LEU A 1062 -51.87 -38.24 62.33
C LEU A 1062 -51.02 -39.31 61.61
N THR A 1063 -50.28 -38.88 60.60
CA THR A 1063 -49.49 -39.74 59.70
C THR A 1063 -48.14 -39.09 59.43
N LEU A 1064 -47.14 -39.89 59.01
CA LEU A 1064 -45.83 -39.35 58.61
C LEU A 1064 -45.91 -38.30 57.47
N SER A 1065 -47.01 -38.26 56.71
CA SER A 1065 -47.24 -37.31 55.63
C SER A 1065 -47.96 -36.01 56.03
N ASN A 1066 -48.42 -35.88 57.28
CA ASN A 1066 -48.95 -34.61 57.82
C ASN A 1066 -48.35 -34.20 59.18
N PHE A 1067 -47.59 -35.07 59.85
CA PHE A 1067 -46.81 -34.71 61.02
C PHE A 1067 -45.49 -35.49 61.04
N MET A 1068 -44.36 -34.79 60.82
CA MET A 1068 -43.02 -35.38 60.81
C MET A 1068 -42.03 -34.54 61.62
N MET A 1069 -41.21 -35.23 62.43
CA MET A 1069 -40.05 -34.67 63.11
C MET A 1069 -38.90 -35.68 63.01
N THR A 1070 -37.79 -35.31 62.39
CA THR A 1070 -36.60 -36.16 62.25
C THR A 1070 -35.32 -35.34 62.35
N GLU A 1071 -34.26 -35.90 62.96
CA GLU A 1071 -32.95 -35.26 63.03
C GLU A 1071 -33.01 -33.88 63.74
N LEU A 1072 -33.44 -33.92 65.02
CA LEU A 1072 -33.59 -32.79 65.94
C LEU A 1072 -32.70 -32.93 67.20
#